data_AF-A0A7C5EDC5-F1
#
_entry.id   AF-A0A7C5EDC5-F1
#
_cell.length_a   1.000
_cell.length_b   1.000
_cell.length_c   1.000
_cell.angle_alpha   90.00
_cell.angle_beta   90.00
_cell.angle_gamma   90.00
#
_symmetry.space_group_name_H-M   'P 1'
#
loop_
_entity.id
_entity.type
_entity.pdbx_description
1 polymer ?
#
loop_
_entity_poly.entity_id
_entity_poly.type
_entity_poly.pdbx_seq_one_letter_code
_entity_poly.pdbx_strand_id
1 'polypeptide(L)'
;MATVHSPAPDSPAIKAVILAASREAAPDSPSILLKNLGGRKVIDYVVQNALQVVQPADLFLVVGSDEAEMRAYLGPDYHYIVQPEPRGTGHAVLQLKPLLQDFHGDLLILYGDTPLFRPDSIRGLLNRHRLRQAQLTLLSAVVDRPYPYGRIVRDAQGRIIDIIEAADASPAVHEIRELNLGAYVVRADVIFPALERISPAAPHGDYRFTDCVHALVRSGLLVESYQTCDPDEVQGINNEEDLANAELILQKRLFRPRRPEAEEQVTFGTGGWRAVIGEGFTMNNVRRLCQALANDVIRRGAEARGVLIGYDRRFLSDRAAEVAAEVFAGNNIPVTLLAEDAPTPLVTYATALLNSAYGMVFTASHNPPEWNGLKVFHGDGSLLLDHETRQIEAETNRLTPREVVKLDLDLALQAGVVQRRDFTNEYVDAIESMIDLEAIRKANLNVIVDPMYGVGQLTLGIILTEARCRVTFIHERRNPLFGGRSPAPNLDALQMLITTLREGKYDLGLAMDGDADRIAIIDEQGRYISTNDLLCLVYWYLHEVKGQRGGVVRNLATTHLLDRLAARFGEQSYEVPVGFKHIAAAMVEHDALLGGESSGGLTVRGHILGKDGIFACALVVEMLARTGKHISQMQEEVWNLTGRLYTAEENLPATPDMRVIIPQRLRESSITHIGPYPVVQVSYLDGIKILLENDNWALLRFSGTEPVLRLMVEADTPAKAQELIDWLKQFCAQ
;
A
#
# COMPACT_ATOMS: atom_id res chain seq x y z
N MET A 1 5.96 -12.06 12.75
CA MET A 1 7.32 -12.33 13.27
C MET A 1 8.28 -11.57 12.38
N ALA A 2 8.74 -10.40 12.80
CA ALA A 2 9.70 -9.61 12.03
C ALA A 2 11.03 -10.37 11.97
N THR A 3 11.56 -10.57 10.76
CA THR A 3 12.87 -11.16 10.52
C THR A 3 13.94 -10.26 11.12
N VAL A 4 14.46 -10.65 12.29
CA VAL A 4 15.68 -10.06 12.84
C VAL A 4 16.80 -10.39 11.86
N HIS A 5 17.31 -9.38 11.14
CA HIS A 5 18.53 -9.53 10.36
C HIS A 5 19.63 -10.03 11.29
N SER A 6 20.11 -11.27 11.07
CA SER A 6 21.29 -11.77 11.76
C SER A 6 22.45 -10.82 11.46
N PRO A 7 23.13 -10.27 12.49
CA PRO A 7 24.27 -9.39 12.27
C PRO A 7 25.37 -10.16 11.53
N ALA A 8 26.13 -9.45 10.69
CA ALA A 8 27.29 -10.01 10.02
C ALA A 8 28.24 -10.67 11.05
N PRO A 9 28.88 -11.80 10.71
CA PRO A 9 29.58 -12.67 11.66
C PRO A 9 30.72 -12.03 12.47
N ASP A 10 31.13 -10.80 12.15
CA ASP A 10 32.20 -10.04 12.82
C ASP A 10 31.71 -8.83 13.64
N SER A 11 30.40 -8.63 13.81
CA SER A 11 29.89 -7.51 14.64
C SER A 11 29.89 -7.89 16.13
N PRO A 12 30.34 -6.99 17.04
CA PRO A 12 30.25 -7.24 18.47
C PRO A 12 28.80 -7.51 18.89
N ALA A 13 28.62 -8.49 19.77
CA ALA A 13 27.31 -8.81 20.34
C ALA A 13 26.71 -7.57 21.01
N ILE A 14 25.39 -7.43 20.96
CA ILE A 14 24.66 -6.28 21.52
C ILE A 14 23.67 -6.74 22.58
N LYS A 15 23.61 -6.01 23.69
CA LYS A 15 22.57 -6.11 24.71
C LYS A 15 21.94 -4.74 24.91
N ALA A 16 20.70 -4.70 25.39
CA ALA A 16 19.99 -3.45 25.63
C ALA A 16 19.50 -3.36 27.08
N VAL A 17 19.53 -2.16 27.64
CA VAL A 17 18.95 -1.83 28.93
C VAL A 17 17.99 -0.65 28.79
N ILE A 18 16.81 -0.79 29.39
CA ILE A 18 15.83 0.28 29.53
C ILE A 18 15.83 0.74 30.99
N LEU A 19 16.12 2.01 31.22
CA LEU A 19 16.05 2.63 32.54
C LEU A 19 14.59 3.03 32.81
N ALA A 20 13.87 2.17 33.53
CA ALA A 20 12.44 2.28 33.80
C ALA A 20 12.11 2.57 35.27
N ALA A 21 13.11 2.92 36.09
CA ALA A 21 12.88 3.29 37.49
C ALA A 21 12.34 4.72 37.60
N SER A 22 11.08 4.87 38.01
CA SER A 22 10.47 6.19 38.25
C SER A 22 11.04 6.85 39.51
N ARG A 23 11.39 8.13 39.42
CA ARG A 23 11.95 8.91 40.53
C ARG A 23 10.87 9.55 41.43
N GLU A 24 9.64 9.69 40.94
CA GLU A 24 8.59 10.52 41.56
C GLU A 24 7.18 9.90 41.49
N ALA A 25 7.02 8.61 41.76
CA ALA A 25 5.68 8.09 42.03
C ALA A 25 5.26 8.51 43.44
N ALA A 26 4.28 9.42 43.56
CA ALA A 26 3.49 9.53 44.78
C ALA A 26 2.91 8.13 45.10
N PRO A 27 2.78 7.72 46.38
CA PRO A 27 2.41 6.34 46.74
C PRO A 27 1.13 5.79 46.09
N ASP A 28 0.25 6.68 45.60
CA ASP A 28 -1.07 6.36 45.03
C ASP A 28 -1.22 6.71 43.54
N SER A 29 -0.14 6.95 42.78
CA SER A 29 -0.22 7.25 41.33
C SER A 29 0.61 6.27 40.49
N PRO A 30 0.03 5.69 39.41
CA PRO A 30 0.74 4.75 38.55
C PRO A 30 1.92 5.43 37.84
N SER A 31 3.00 4.67 37.64
CA SER A 31 4.20 5.12 36.92
C SER A 31 3.82 5.74 35.58
N ILE A 32 4.44 6.87 35.21
CA ILE A 32 4.16 7.52 33.92
C ILE A 32 4.45 6.60 32.73
N LEU A 33 5.37 5.64 32.93
CA LEU A 33 5.72 4.60 31.98
C LEU A 33 4.56 3.62 31.69
N LEU A 34 3.64 3.49 32.64
CA LEU A 34 2.44 2.64 32.59
C LEU A 34 1.17 3.45 32.33
N LYS A 35 1.28 4.74 31.97
CA LYS A 35 0.17 5.51 31.41
C LYS A 35 -0.03 5.21 29.93
N ASN A 36 -1.26 5.40 29.47
CA ASN A 36 -1.61 5.21 28.07
C ASN A 36 -1.06 6.35 27.24
N LEU A 37 -0.48 6.01 26.09
CA LEU A 37 -0.05 6.92 25.04
C LEU A 37 -0.64 6.38 23.73
N GLY A 38 -1.81 6.90 23.35
CA GLY A 38 -2.66 6.30 22.33
C GLY A 38 -3.16 4.91 22.76
N GLY A 39 -3.03 3.90 21.88
CA GLY A 39 -3.49 2.53 22.13
C GLY A 39 -2.55 1.64 22.94
N ARG A 40 -1.43 2.16 23.46
CA ARG A 40 -0.36 1.38 24.14
C ARG A 40 0.17 2.14 25.35
N LYS A 41 0.95 1.49 26.21
CA LYS A 41 1.66 2.16 27.32
C LYS A 41 2.92 2.84 26.82
N VAL A 42 3.39 3.87 27.53
CA VAL A 42 4.64 4.58 27.20
C VAL A 42 5.82 3.60 27.06
N ILE A 43 5.94 2.64 27.99
CA ILE A 43 7.03 1.66 27.99
C ILE A 43 7.03 0.72 26.77
N ASP A 44 5.85 0.45 26.18
CA ASP A 44 5.75 -0.46 25.02
C ASP A 44 6.53 0.05 23.82
N TYR A 45 6.51 1.37 23.60
CA TYR A 45 7.22 1.99 22.49
C TYR A 45 8.73 1.83 22.64
N VAL A 46 9.25 1.99 23.86
CA VAL A 46 10.69 1.85 24.14
C VAL A 46 11.14 0.40 24.04
N VAL A 47 10.35 -0.54 24.60
CA VAL A 47 10.61 -1.98 24.49
C VAL A 47 10.62 -2.42 23.03
N GLN A 48 9.62 -2.01 22.24
CA GLN A 48 9.56 -2.38 20.83
C GLN A 48 10.72 -1.83 20.03
N ASN A 49 11.15 -0.59 20.32
CA ASN A 49 12.33 0.01 19.71
C ASN A 49 13.61 -0.77 20.05
N ALA A 50 13.78 -1.21 21.30
CA ALA A 50 14.92 -2.03 21.69
C ALA A 50 14.92 -3.39 20.98
N LEU A 51 13.74 -4.04 20.88
CA LEU A 51 13.57 -5.33 20.21
C LEU A 51 13.80 -5.27 18.69
N GLN A 52 13.93 -4.08 18.08
CA GLN A 52 14.36 -3.96 16.68
C GLN A 52 15.85 -4.30 16.48
N VAL A 53 16.64 -4.29 17.56
CA VAL A 53 18.10 -4.45 17.50
C VAL A 53 18.66 -5.50 18.45
N VAL A 54 17.87 -5.97 19.43
CA VAL A 54 18.22 -7.09 20.32
C VAL A 54 17.13 -8.14 20.36
N GLN A 55 17.50 -9.37 20.74
CA GLN A 55 16.53 -10.42 21.08
C GLN A 55 15.92 -10.15 22.47
N PRO A 56 14.71 -10.66 22.78
CA PRO A 56 14.11 -10.50 24.11
C PRO A 56 15.00 -10.95 25.27
N ALA A 57 15.78 -12.03 25.09
CA ALA A 57 16.70 -12.55 26.09
C ALA A 57 17.92 -11.63 26.37
N ASP A 58 18.18 -10.66 25.50
CA ASP A 58 19.28 -9.70 25.63
C ASP A 58 18.79 -8.30 26.07
N LEU A 59 17.51 -8.19 26.46
CA LEU A 59 16.88 -6.96 26.95
C LEU A 59 16.71 -6.98 28.48
N PHE A 60 17.24 -5.95 29.13
CA PHE A 60 17.19 -5.75 30.58
C PHE A 60 16.33 -4.51 30.90
N LEU A 61 15.46 -4.61 31.89
CA LEU A 61 14.69 -3.48 32.42
C LEU A 61 15.15 -3.17 33.84
N VAL A 62 15.70 -1.98 34.05
CA VAL A 62 16.01 -1.50 35.40
C VAL A 62 14.77 -0.84 35.97
N VAL A 63 14.22 -1.40 37.05
CA VAL A 63 12.95 -1.01 37.67
C VAL A 63 13.17 -0.59 39.11
N GLY A 64 12.28 0.25 39.65
CA GLY A 64 12.35 0.72 41.03
C GLY A 64 11.28 0.06 41.89
N SER A 65 10.59 0.87 42.69
CA SER A 65 9.43 0.45 43.49
C SER A 65 8.25 -0.05 42.65
N ASP A 66 8.26 0.19 41.34
CA ASP A 66 7.25 -0.19 40.36
C ASP A 66 7.51 -1.56 39.69
N GLU A 67 8.50 -2.35 40.15
CA GLU A 67 8.81 -3.68 39.59
C GLU A 67 7.57 -4.57 39.44
N ALA A 68 6.77 -4.69 40.51
CA ALA A 68 5.65 -5.63 40.53
C ALA A 68 4.59 -5.28 39.48
N GLU A 69 4.31 -3.98 39.30
CA GLU A 69 3.37 -3.48 38.30
C GLU A 69 3.92 -3.67 36.88
N MET A 70 5.20 -3.32 36.68
CA MET A 70 5.89 -3.46 35.39
C MET A 70 5.96 -4.92 34.92
N ARG A 71 6.27 -5.84 35.84
CA ARG A 71 6.32 -7.28 35.56
C ARG A 71 4.93 -7.86 35.30
N ALA A 72 3.91 -7.42 36.04
CA ALA A 72 2.53 -7.83 35.79
C ALA A 72 2.05 -7.41 34.40
N TYR A 73 2.49 -6.25 33.91
CA TYR A 73 2.11 -5.72 32.61
C TYR A 73 2.90 -6.33 31.44
N LEU A 74 4.23 -6.27 31.47
CA LEU A 74 5.10 -6.71 30.37
C LEU A 74 5.30 -8.24 30.32
N GLY A 75 5.00 -8.95 31.41
CA GLY A 75 5.14 -10.40 31.52
C GLY A 75 6.50 -10.86 32.04
N PRO A 76 6.71 -12.18 32.18
CA PRO A 76 7.90 -12.73 32.83
C PRO A 76 9.12 -12.86 31.92
N ASP A 77 8.98 -12.62 30.61
CA ASP A 77 9.95 -13.00 29.58
C ASP A 77 11.20 -12.11 29.52
N TYR A 78 11.24 -11.02 30.30
CA TYR A 78 12.34 -10.06 30.31
C TYR A 78 13.18 -10.13 31.60
N HIS A 79 14.41 -9.60 31.54
CA HIS A 79 15.29 -9.51 32.70
C HIS A 79 15.03 -8.22 33.49
N TYR A 80 14.37 -8.34 34.64
CA TYR A 80 14.12 -7.22 35.55
C TYR A 80 15.24 -7.07 36.57
N ILE A 81 15.83 -5.88 36.65
CA ILE A 81 16.90 -5.52 37.57
C ILE A 81 16.39 -4.45 38.51
N VAL A 82 16.28 -4.79 39.79
CA VAL A 82 15.76 -3.86 40.79
C VAL A 82 16.85 -2.88 41.19
N GLN A 83 16.55 -1.58 41.11
CA GLN A 83 17.32 -0.52 41.74
C GLN A 83 16.69 -0.22 43.12
N PRO A 84 17.27 -0.70 44.25
CA PRO A 84 16.59 -0.65 45.54
C PRO A 84 16.42 0.79 46.08
N GLU A 85 17.38 1.66 45.79
CA GLU A 85 17.34 3.08 46.10
C GLU A 85 17.59 3.89 44.82
N PRO A 86 16.74 4.90 44.50
CA PRO A 86 16.82 5.66 43.25
C PRO A 86 17.97 6.68 43.29
N ARG A 87 19.22 6.20 43.34
CA ARG A 87 20.45 7.01 43.46
C ARG A 87 20.95 7.57 42.13
N GLY A 88 20.11 7.65 41.10
CA GLY A 88 20.43 8.20 39.78
C GLY A 88 20.64 7.17 38.67
N THR A 89 20.72 7.67 37.43
CA THR A 89 20.75 6.87 36.19
C THR A 89 22.07 6.12 35.99
N GLY A 90 23.20 6.66 36.45
CA GLY A 90 24.48 5.95 36.48
C GLY A 90 24.45 4.76 37.45
N HIS A 91 23.85 4.95 38.63
CA HIS A 91 23.64 3.85 39.59
C HIS A 91 22.70 2.78 39.03
N ALA A 92 21.68 3.17 38.25
CA ALA A 92 20.75 2.24 37.61
C ALA A 92 21.47 1.32 36.63
N VAL A 93 22.32 1.87 35.75
CA VAL A 93 23.13 1.07 34.81
C VAL A 93 24.13 0.18 35.57
N LEU A 94 24.71 0.67 36.68
CA LEU A 94 25.67 -0.11 37.48
C LEU A 94 25.05 -1.39 38.07
N GLN A 95 23.72 -1.45 38.27
CA GLN A 95 23.05 -2.66 38.75
C GLN A 95 23.19 -3.85 37.78
N LEU A 96 23.51 -3.62 36.51
CA LEU A 96 23.73 -4.68 35.53
C LEU A 96 25.10 -5.34 35.65
N LYS A 97 26.06 -4.72 36.36
CA LYS A 97 27.44 -5.20 36.45
C LYS A 97 27.54 -6.68 36.82
N PRO A 98 26.83 -7.21 37.84
CA PRO A 98 26.94 -8.63 38.22
C PRO A 98 26.53 -9.60 37.09
N LEU A 99 25.65 -9.17 36.19
CA LEU A 99 25.16 -9.99 35.08
C LEU A 99 25.97 -9.84 33.80
N LEU A 100 26.63 -8.69 33.63
CA LEU A 100 27.33 -8.31 32.40
C LEU A 100 28.85 -8.15 32.59
N GLN A 101 29.41 -8.58 33.72
CA GLN A 101 30.85 -8.46 34.01
C GLN A 101 31.75 -9.15 32.96
N ASP A 102 31.28 -10.26 32.38
CA ASP A 102 32.00 -11.05 31.38
C ASP A 102 31.55 -10.71 29.94
N PHE A 103 30.69 -9.70 29.78
CA PHE A 103 30.21 -9.26 28.48
C PHE A 103 31.10 -8.12 27.96
N HIS A 104 31.67 -8.32 26.77
CA HIS A 104 32.59 -7.36 26.13
C HIS A 104 32.00 -6.70 24.88
N GLY A 105 30.69 -6.83 24.68
CA GLY A 105 29.98 -6.26 23.54
C GLY A 105 29.46 -4.85 23.77
N ASP A 106 28.57 -4.42 22.87
CA ASP A 106 27.90 -3.12 22.92
C ASP A 106 26.68 -3.20 23.86
N LEU A 107 26.53 -2.22 24.74
CA LEU A 107 25.36 -2.02 25.57
C LEU A 107 24.58 -0.79 25.07
N LEU A 108 23.39 -1.02 24.52
CA LEU A 108 22.41 0.03 24.20
C LEU A 108 21.67 0.42 25.48
N ILE A 109 21.66 1.71 25.81
CA ILE A 109 20.99 2.27 26.99
C ILE A 109 19.90 3.21 26.48
N LEU A 110 18.65 2.91 26.85
CA LEU A 110 17.48 3.72 26.57
C LEU A 110 16.80 4.13 27.87
N TYR A 111 16.15 5.28 27.87
CA TYR A 111 15.36 5.73 29.01
C TYR A 111 13.89 5.35 28.77
N GLY A 112 13.18 4.93 29.81
CA GLY A 112 11.81 4.44 29.69
C GLY A 112 10.82 5.53 29.25
N ASP A 113 11.14 6.79 29.50
CA ASP A 113 10.31 7.97 29.24
C ASP A 113 10.54 8.59 27.85
N THR A 114 11.31 7.95 26.97
CA THR A 114 11.59 8.43 25.61
C THR A 114 10.88 7.58 24.53
N PRO A 115 9.53 7.52 24.49
CA PRO A 115 8.81 6.66 23.54
C PRO A 115 8.86 7.16 22.10
N LEU A 116 9.30 8.41 21.87
CA LEU A 116 9.27 9.05 20.56
C LEU A 116 10.48 8.76 19.69
N PHE A 117 11.52 8.09 20.20
CA PHE A 117 12.66 7.66 19.38
C PHE A 117 12.22 6.73 18.25
N ARG A 118 12.92 6.86 17.12
CA ARG A 118 12.73 6.06 15.92
C ARG A 118 13.71 4.89 15.91
N PRO A 119 13.28 3.72 15.42
CA PRO A 119 14.17 2.60 15.16
C PRO A 119 15.40 3.00 14.33
N ASP A 120 15.22 3.84 13.31
CA ASP A 120 16.33 4.26 12.43
C ASP A 120 17.33 5.17 13.13
N SER A 121 16.90 5.98 14.10
CA SER A 121 17.81 6.80 14.92
C SER A 121 18.64 5.92 15.85
N ILE A 122 18.07 4.86 16.42
CA ILE A 122 18.79 3.87 17.21
C ILE A 122 19.79 3.08 16.34
N ARG A 123 19.40 2.68 15.13
CA ARG A 123 20.30 2.02 14.16
C ARG A 123 21.43 2.96 13.73
N GLY A 124 21.12 4.24 13.49
CA GLY A 124 22.11 5.27 13.17
C GLY A 124 23.12 5.47 14.29
N LEU A 125 22.65 5.51 15.54
CA LEU A 125 23.49 5.56 16.74
C LEU A 125 24.45 4.37 16.82
N LEU A 126 23.93 3.14 16.67
CA LEU A 126 24.73 1.90 16.67
C LEU A 126 25.75 1.86 15.54
N ASN A 127 25.33 2.22 14.33
CA ASN A 127 26.21 2.24 13.17
C ASN A 127 27.35 3.25 13.34
N ARG A 128 27.03 4.46 13.84
CA ARG A 128 28.02 5.49 14.16
C ARG A 128 29.03 4.99 15.20
N HIS A 129 28.54 4.38 16.28
CA HIS A 129 29.37 3.82 17.35
C HIS A 129 30.41 2.84 16.81
N ARG A 130 29.95 1.85 16.03
CA ARG A 130 30.79 0.78 15.47
C ARG A 130 31.76 1.29 14.42
N LEU A 131 31.30 2.10 13.47
CA LEU A 131 32.16 2.63 12.41
C LEU A 131 33.24 3.58 12.92
N ARG A 132 32.95 4.32 14.00
CA ARG A 132 33.93 5.20 14.66
C ARG A 132 34.77 4.46 15.69
N GLN A 133 34.44 3.20 15.99
CA GLN A 133 35.04 2.43 17.08
C GLN A 133 35.05 3.22 18.39
N ALA A 134 33.97 3.96 18.63
CA ALA A 134 33.81 4.79 19.81
C ALA A 134 33.68 3.90 21.06
N GLN A 135 34.07 4.42 22.21
CA GLN A 135 33.82 3.73 23.48
C GLN A 135 32.44 4.08 24.03
N LEU A 136 31.95 5.27 23.71
CA LEU A 136 30.57 5.71 23.97
C LEU A 136 30.07 6.55 22.79
N THR A 137 28.81 6.37 22.42
CA THR A 137 28.12 7.24 21.47
C THR A 137 26.77 7.60 22.02
N LEU A 138 26.40 8.87 21.99
CA LEU A 138 25.09 9.35 22.46
C LEU A 138 24.23 9.89 21.31
N LEU A 139 22.91 9.80 21.49
CA LEU A 139 21.95 10.43 20.62
C LEU A 139 21.84 11.93 20.97
N SER A 140 22.03 12.79 19.97
CA SER A 140 21.92 14.24 20.14
C SER A 140 20.91 14.88 19.20
N ALA A 141 20.49 16.10 19.50
CA ALA A 141 19.74 16.95 18.57
C ALA A 141 20.08 18.42 18.77
N VAL A 142 20.04 19.20 17.69
CA VAL A 142 20.15 20.65 17.75
C VAL A 142 18.75 21.24 17.68
N VAL A 143 18.35 22.01 18.70
CA VAL A 143 17.00 22.56 18.79
C VAL A 143 17.01 24.06 19.09
N ASP A 144 15.96 24.73 18.64
CA ASP A 144 15.77 26.17 18.88
C ASP A 144 14.99 26.47 20.16
N ARG A 145 14.35 25.46 20.77
CA ARG A 145 13.53 25.60 21.99
C ARG A 145 14.27 25.10 23.23
N PRO A 146 14.02 25.70 24.41
CA PRO A 146 14.67 25.26 25.64
C PRO A 146 14.02 23.97 26.15
N TYR A 147 14.74 22.84 26.02
CA TYR A 147 14.39 21.59 26.70
C TYR A 147 15.26 21.38 27.95
N PRO A 148 14.76 20.64 28.96
CA PRO A 148 15.47 20.38 30.23
C PRO A 148 16.55 19.28 30.10
N TYR A 149 17.24 19.21 28.96
CA TYR A 149 18.28 18.21 28.69
C TYR A 149 19.70 18.72 28.89
N GLY A 150 20.64 17.81 29.16
CA GLY A 150 22.06 18.14 29.20
C GLY A 150 22.57 18.74 27.88
N ARG A 151 23.41 19.77 27.98
CA ARG A 151 24.06 20.46 26.86
C ARG A 151 25.36 19.77 26.50
N ILE A 152 25.53 19.46 25.22
CA ILE A 152 26.76 18.84 24.70
C ILE A 152 27.78 19.95 24.47
N VAL A 153 28.85 19.95 25.26
CA VAL A 153 29.94 20.91 25.12
C VAL A 153 30.99 20.33 24.21
N ARG A 154 31.40 21.11 23.19
CA ARG A 154 32.43 20.71 22.24
C ARG A 154 33.63 21.63 22.29
N ASP A 155 34.80 21.08 21.97
CA ASP A 155 36.00 21.88 21.70
C ASP A 155 35.98 22.50 20.28
N ALA A 156 36.99 23.30 19.96
CA ALA A 156 37.13 23.94 18.65
C ALA A 156 37.33 22.94 17.49
N GLN A 157 37.65 21.68 17.79
CA GLN A 157 37.76 20.59 16.80
C GLN A 157 36.44 19.82 16.66
N GLY A 158 35.39 20.23 17.37
CA GLY A 158 34.08 19.58 17.35
C GLY A 158 34.00 18.29 18.18
N ARG A 159 35.01 17.98 19.01
CA ARG A 159 34.98 16.81 19.89
C ARG A 159 34.15 17.10 21.13
N ILE A 160 33.39 16.12 21.58
CA ILE A 160 32.62 16.22 22.83
C ILE A 160 33.61 16.24 23.99
N ILE A 161 33.56 17.29 24.80
CA ILE A 161 34.42 17.44 25.98
C ILE A 161 33.67 17.33 27.29
N ASP A 162 32.36 17.60 27.30
CA ASP A 162 31.53 17.50 28.49
C ASP A 162 30.04 17.41 28.12
N ILE A 163 29.22 16.95 29.04
CA ILE A 163 27.76 17.06 28.99
C ILE A 163 27.29 17.68 30.29
N ILE A 164 26.78 18.91 30.21
CA ILE A 164 26.37 19.67 31.39
C ILE A 164 24.86 19.62 31.50
N GLU A 165 24.34 19.05 32.58
CA GLU A 165 22.90 18.99 32.86
C GLU A 165 22.26 20.39 32.86
N ALA A 166 21.01 20.48 32.41
CA ALA A 166 20.30 21.76 32.34
C ALA A 166 20.20 22.46 33.70
N ALA A 167 20.10 21.69 34.80
CA ALA A 167 20.01 22.23 36.16
C ALA A 167 21.33 22.88 36.65
N ASP A 168 22.47 22.46 36.09
CA ASP A 168 23.80 22.92 36.50
C ASP A 168 24.44 23.87 35.48
N ALA A 169 23.74 24.17 34.39
CA ALA A 169 24.25 24.96 33.29
C ALA A 169 24.39 26.44 33.67
N SER A 170 25.57 27.01 33.39
CA SER A 170 25.75 28.46 33.43
C SER A 170 24.94 29.15 32.31
N PRO A 171 24.67 30.46 32.38
CA PRO A 171 23.98 31.19 31.30
C PRO A 171 24.63 30.99 29.92
N ALA A 172 25.97 30.93 29.86
CA ALA A 172 26.70 30.68 28.61
C ALA A 172 26.51 29.24 28.08
N VAL A 173 26.36 28.26 28.98
CA VAL A 173 26.08 26.87 28.61
C VAL A 173 24.64 26.70 28.15
N HIS A 174 23.69 27.43 28.74
CA HIS A 174 22.28 27.41 28.31
C HIS A 174 22.08 27.84 26.85
N GLU A 175 22.96 28.67 26.30
CA GLU A 175 22.96 29.09 24.89
C GLU A 175 23.35 27.95 23.91
N ILE A 176 23.96 26.87 24.41
CA ILE A 176 24.26 25.70 23.59
C ILE A 176 22.95 25.02 23.19
N ARG A 177 22.75 24.87 21.87
CA ARG A 177 21.53 24.29 21.28
C ARG A 177 21.60 22.78 21.06
N GLU A 178 22.79 22.18 21.14
CA GLU A 178 22.95 20.73 21.01
C GLU A 178 22.68 20.04 22.35
N LEU A 179 21.67 19.17 22.36
CA LEU A 179 21.16 18.48 23.52
C LEU A 179 21.52 17.00 23.48
N ASN A 180 21.75 16.43 24.65
CA ASN A 180 21.82 15.00 24.87
C ASN A 180 20.40 14.45 25.12
N LEU A 181 19.93 13.54 24.27
CA LEU A 181 18.56 13.05 24.34
C LEU A 181 18.36 11.85 25.29
N GLY A 182 19.43 11.29 25.86
CA GLY A 182 19.28 10.16 26.79
C GLY A 182 19.16 8.79 26.10
N ALA A 183 19.82 8.60 24.96
CA ALA A 183 20.09 7.27 24.41
C ALA A 183 21.59 7.11 24.13
N TYR A 184 22.14 5.95 24.49
CA TYR A 184 23.58 5.70 24.42
C TYR A 184 23.88 4.31 23.90
N VAL A 185 25.00 4.19 23.19
CA VAL A 185 25.67 2.91 22.93
C VAL A 185 27.05 3.00 23.55
N VAL A 186 27.39 2.05 24.42
CA VAL A 186 28.66 2.05 25.14
C VAL A 186 29.22 0.63 25.20
N ARG A 187 30.53 0.48 25.13
CA ARG A 187 31.14 -0.84 25.36
C ARG A 187 31.02 -1.23 26.82
N ALA A 188 30.55 -2.46 27.08
CA ALA A 188 30.29 -2.94 28.43
C ALA A 188 31.56 -2.99 29.31
N ASP A 189 32.72 -3.32 28.72
CA ASP A 189 34.02 -3.35 29.40
C ASP A 189 34.52 -1.94 29.81
N VAL A 190 33.99 -0.89 29.20
CA VAL A 190 34.33 0.51 29.49
C VAL A 190 33.37 1.13 30.51
N ILE A 191 32.08 0.85 30.41
CA ILE A 191 31.07 1.59 31.17
C ILE A 191 31.10 1.27 32.67
N PHE A 192 31.22 0.00 33.05
CA PHE A 192 31.18 -0.37 34.48
C PHE A 192 32.36 0.21 35.28
N PRO A 193 33.63 0.12 34.82
CA PRO A 193 34.74 0.78 35.50
C PRO A 193 34.61 2.30 35.58
N ALA A 194 33.98 2.94 34.57
CA ALA A 194 33.74 4.37 34.58
C ALA A 194 32.70 4.76 35.64
N LEU A 195 31.58 4.03 35.70
CA LEU A 195 30.51 4.26 36.67
C LEU A 195 30.95 4.03 38.12
N GLU A 196 31.89 3.14 38.39
CA GLU A 196 32.42 2.94 39.76
C GLU A 196 33.27 4.11 40.27
N ARG A 197 33.75 4.97 39.38
CA ARG A 197 34.64 6.10 39.70
C ARG A 197 33.92 7.43 39.78
N ILE A 198 32.65 7.52 39.39
CA ILE A 198 31.89 8.77 39.46
C ILE A 198 31.52 9.07 40.92
N SER A 199 31.61 10.34 41.30
CA SER A 199 31.18 10.83 42.61
C SER A 199 29.76 11.38 42.51
N PRO A 200 28.97 11.33 43.59
CA PRO A 200 27.61 11.85 43.58
C PRO A 200 27.59 13.38 43.31
N ALA A 201 26.73 13.81 42.39
CA ALA A 201 26.60 15.21 41.99
C ALA A 201 25.92 16.07 43.08
N ALA A 202 26.45 17.27 43.34
CA ALA A 202 25.79 18.24 44.22
C ALA A 202 24.59 18.90 43.51
N PRO A 203 23.56 19.37 44.24
CA PRO A 203 23.37 19.30 45.69
C PRO A 203 22.63 18.05 46.19
N HIS A 204 22.06 17.23 45.30
CA HIS A 204 21.14 16.12 45.66
C HIS A 204 21.82 14.76 45.85
N GLY A 205 23.09 14.61 45.47
CA GLY A 205 23.87 13.40 45.72
C GLY A 205 23.66 12.27 44.70
N ASP A 206 23.22 12.59 43.48
CA ASP A 206 22.88 11.60 42.45
C ASP A 206 24.10 11.10 41.68
N TYR A 207 24.12 9.82 41.34
CA TYR A 207 25.06 9.23 40.38
C TYR A 207 24.45 9.32 38.97
N ARG A 208 24.75 10.39 38.23
CA ARG A 208 24.16 10.63 36.91
C ARG A 208 24.98 9.93 35.82
N PHE A 209 24.30 9.41 34.80
CA PHE A 209 24.99 8.78 33.67
C PHE A 209 25.83 9.80 32.88
N THR A 210 25.41 11.06 32.79
CA THR A 210 26.14 12.14 32.10
C THR A 210 27.53 12.40 32.70
N ASP A 211 27.70 12.24 34.01
CA ASP A 211 28.99 12.36 34.69
C ASP A 211 30.02 11.31 34.21
N CYS A 212 29.55 10.15 33.72
CA CYS A 212 30.45 9.14 33.17
C CYS A 212 31.04 9.59 31.83
N VAL A 213 30.31 10.37 31.04
CA VAL A 213 30.80 10.86 29.74
C VAL A 213 32.03 11.74 29.93
N HIS A 214 31.97 12.65 30.90
CA HIS A 214 33.11 13.47 31.30
C HIS A 214 34.32 12.64 31.74
N ALA A 215 34.08 11.61 32.56
CA ALA A 215 35.13 10.71 33.02
C ALA A 215 35.79 9.93 31.87
N LEU A 216 35.01 9.50 30.88
CA LEU A 216 35.50 8.80 29.69
C LEU A 216 36.35 9.72 28.81
N VAL A 217 35.88 10.94 28.55
CA VAL A 217 36.64 11.95 27.80
C VAL A 217 37.98 12.24 28.47
N ARG A 218 38.00 12.48 29.79
CA ARG A 218 39.25 12.73 30.56
C ARG A 218 40.20 11.55 30.56
N SER A 219 39.69 10.33 30.40
CA SER A 219 40.48 9.11 30.28
C SER A 219 41.03 8.89 28.86
N GLY A 220 40.80 9.84 27.94
CA GLY A 220 41.27 9.78 26.55
C GLY A 220 40.48 8.83 25.66
N LEU A 221 39.30 8.38 26.12
CA LEU A 221 38.43 7.49 25.36
C LEU A 221 37.57 8.28 24.37
N LEU A 222 37.26 7.66 23.23
CA LEU A 222 36.50 8.28 22.16
C LEU A 222 35.01 8.30 22.49
N VAL A 223 34.48 9.51 22.66
CA VAL A 223 33.04 9.78 22.78
C VAL A 223 32.55 10.44 21.50
N GLU A 224 31.53 9.87 20.88
CA GLU A 224 30.89 10.35 19.66
C GLU A 224 29.41 10.71 19.91
N SER A 225 28.78 11.38 18.95
CA SER A 225 27.33 11.48 18.92
C SER A 225 26.77 11.11 17.55
N TYR A 226 25.52 10.70 17.54
CA TYR A 226 24.68 10.63 16.35
C TYR A 226 23.56 11.66 16.51
N GLN A 227 23.52 12.66 15.62
CA GLN A 227 22.56 13.74 15.69
C GLN A 227 21.28 13.35 14.92
N THR A 228 20.13 13.27 15.60
CA THR A 228 18.83 13.22 14.94
C THR A 228 18.43 14.62 14.45
N CYS A 229 17.76 14.65 13.30
CA CYS A 229 17.17 15.84 12.71
C CYS A 229 15.64 15.85 12.81
N ASP A 230 15.03 14.84 13.45
CA ASP A 230 13.60 14.85 13.71
C ASP A 230 13.30 15.55 15.05
N PRO A 231 12.71 16.76 15.04
CA PRO A 231 12.39 17.47 16.28
C PRO A 231 11.36 16.70 17.13
N ASP A 232 10.55 15.84 16.51
CA ASP A 232 9.55 15.04 17.21
C ASP A 232 10.20 13.95 18.09
N GLU A 233 11.47 13.59 17.90
CA GLU A 233 12.20 12.61 18.74
C GLU A 233 12.79 13.21 20.01
N VAL A 234 12.86 14.55 20.11
CA VAL A 234 13.56 15.23 21.21
C VAL A 234 12.80 15.09 22.53
N GLN A 235 11.46 15.04 22.47
CA GLN A 235 10.63 15.11 23.66
C GLN A 235 10.50 13.75 24.38
N GLY A 236 10.86 13.71 25.66
CA GLY A 236 10.52 12.66 26.61
C GLY A 236 9.23 12.98 27.38
N ILE A 237 8.84 12.11 28.32
CA ILE A 237 7.57 12.22 29.06
C ILE A 237 7.82 12.29 30.56
N ASN A 238 7.66 13.49 31.13
CA ASN A 238 7.81 13.73 32.58
C ASN A 238 6.49 14.05 33.27
N ASN A 239 5.52 14.58 32.53
CA ASN A 239 4.23 15.02 33.07
C ASN A 239 3.07 14.76 32.07
N GLU A 240 1.85 15.09 32.47
CA GLU A 240 0.63 14.92 31.65
C GLU A 240 0.63 15.78 30.38
N GLU A 241 1.24 16.97 30.42
CA GLU A 241 1.34 17.84 29.24
C GLU A 241 2.29 17.23 28.21
N ASP A 242 3.42 16.66 28.64
CA ASP A 242 4.33 15.92 27.77
C ASP A 242 3.64 14.70 27.16
N LEU A 243 2.79 14.00 27.93
CA LEU A 243 2.04 12.83 27.46
C LEU A 243 1.05 13.22 26.35
N ALA A 244 0.27 14.30 26.55
CA ALA A 244 -0.66 14.81 25.55
C ALA A 244 0.06 15.30 24.27
N ASN A 245 1.20 15.98 24.43
CA ASN A 245 2.02 16.42 23.31
C ASN A 245 2.64 15.23 22.55
N ALA A 246 3.12 14.21 23.27
CA ALA A 246 3.63 12.98 22.66
C ALA A 246 2.51 12.25 21.91
N GLU A 247 1.29 12.24 22.43
CA GLU A 247 0.13 11.67 21.73
C GLU A 247 -0.17 12.43 20.44
N LEU A 248 -0.14 13.77 20.46
CA LEU A 248 -0.30 14.58 19.25
C LEU A 248 0.81 14.31 18.22
N ILE A 249 2.06 14.14 18.66
CA ILE A 249 3.19 13.77 17.80
C ILE A 249 2.95 12.39 17.18
N LEU A 250 2.53 11.41 17.97
CA LEU A 250 2.22 10.08 17.45
C LEU A 250 1.05 10.14 16.46
N GLN A 251 -0.03 10.85 16.77
CA GLN A 251 -1.14 11.08 15.85
C GLN A 251 -0.69 11.76 14.55
N LYS A 252 0.12 12.82 14.63
CA LYS A 252 0.74 13.47 13.47
C LYS A 252 1.56 12.47 12.65
N ARG A 253 2.33 11.59 13.29
CA ARG A 253 3.09 10.52 12.63
C ARG A 253 2.20 9.44 12.02
N LEU A 254 1.03 9.17 12.60
CA LEU A 254 0.01 8.29 12.02
C LEU A 254 -0.47 8.90 10.70
N PHE A 255 -0.93 10.16 10.71
CA PHE A 255 -1.54 10.75 9.51
C PHE A 255 -0.55 11.27 8.45
N ARG A 256 0.77 11.17 8.68
CA ARG A 256 1.78 11.58 7.70
C ARG A 256 1.96 10.49 6.64
N PRO A 257 1.76 10.79 5.34
CA PRO A 257 2.02 9.83 4.27
C PRO A 257 3.47 9.35 4.35
N ARG A 258 3.67 8.04 4.53
CA ARG A 258 4.99 7.44 4.35
C ARG A 258 5.13 7.11 2.88
N ARG A 259 6.30 7.41 2.30
CA ARG A 259 6.71 6.71 1.08
C ARG A 259 6.73 5.23 1.46
N PRO A 260 5.96 4.36 0.81
CA PRO A 260 6.06 2.94 1.07
C PRO A 260 7.46 2.52 0.62
N GLU A 261 8.42 2.50 1.54
CA GLU A 261 9.64 1.70 1.36
C GLU A 261 9.13 0.27 1.31
N ALA A 262 8.83 -0.20 0.11
CA ALA A 262 8.36 -1.55 -0.07
C ALA A 262 9.50 -2.45 0.42
N GLU A 263 9.24 -3.22 1.47
CA GLU A 263 10.06 -4.40 1.77
C GLU A 263 10.22 -5.19 0.46
N GLU A 264 11.35 -5.87 0.23
CA GLU A 264 11.61 -6.65 -1.00
C GLU A 264 10.60 -7.81 -1.24
N GLN A 265 9.53 -7.87 -0.47
CA GLN A 265 8.45 -8.84 -0.57
C GLN A 265 7.54 -8.53 -1.76
N VAL A 266 7.16 -9.60 -2.45
CA VAL A 266 6.08 -9.62 -3.43
C VAL A 266 4.77 -9.73 -2.66
N THR A 267 3.79 -8.90 -2.97
CA THR A 267 2.43 -8.98 -2.40
C THR A 267 1.39 -8.81 -3.50
N PHE A 268 0.45 -9.76 -3.59
CA PHE A 268 -0.63 -9.70 -4.56
C PHE A 268 -1.79 -8.83 -4.06
N GLY A 269 -2.12 -7.82 -4.85
CA GLY A 269 -3.36 -7.04 -4.69
C GLY A 269 -4.53 -7.67 -5.44
N THR A 270 -5.62 -6.90 -5.59
CA THR A 270 -6.84 -7.33 -6.29
C THR A 270 -6.64 -7.61 -7.78
N GLY A 271 -5.64 -6.98 -8.40
CA GLY A 271 -5.36 -7.08 -9.83
C GLY A 271 -3.90 -7.40 -10.12
N GLY A 272 -3.32 -8.37 -9.39
CA GLY A 272 -1.93 -8.80 -9.55
C GLY A 272 -0.96 -8.19 -8.53
N TRP A 273 0.33 -8.44 -8.73
CA TRP A 273 1.40 -7.81 -7.96
C TRP A 273 1.77 -6.46 -8.61
N ARG A 274 1.89 -5.40 -7.81
CA ARG A 274 2.33 -4.07 -8.27
C ARG A 274 3.33 -3.49 -7.29
N ALA A 275 4.38 -2.84 -7.81
CA ALA A 275 5.35 -2.16 -6.99
C ALA A 275 6.06 -1.04 -7.77
N VAL A 276 6.71 -0.14 -7.04
CA VAL A 276 7.55 0.92 -7.61
C VAL A 276 8.81 0.29 -8.23
N ILE A 277 9.14 0.71 -9.44
CA ILE A 277 10.32 0.27 -10.19
C ILE A 277 11.58 0.65 -9.41
N GLY A 278 12.46 -0.34 -9.19
CA GLY A 278 13.72 -0.16 -8.48
C GLY A 278 13.61 -0.26 -6.95
N GLU A 279 12.40 -0.26 -6.40
CA GLU A 279 12.13 -0.60 -5.00
C GLU A 279 11.59 -2.05 -4.96
N GLY A 280 10.27 -2.25 -4.93
CA GLY A 280 9.68 -3.59 -4.94
C GLY A 280 9.67 -4.26 -6.31
N PHE A 281 9.47 -3.50 -7.41
CA PHE A 281 9.48 -4.09 -8.76
C PHE A 281 10.92 -4.15 -9.29
N THR A 282 11.57 -5.28 -9.05
CA THR A 282 12.92 -5.59 -9.52
C THR A 282 12.93 -6.84 -10.39
N MET A 283 13.91 -6.96 -11.28
CA MET A 283 14.08 -8.18 -12.09
C MET A 283 14.34 -9.42 -11.22
N ASN A 284 14.86 -9.26 -10.01
CA ASN A 284 15.00 -10.37 -9.06
C ASN A 284 13.63 -10.82 -8.55
N ASN A 285 12.73 -9.90 -8.23
CA ASN A 285 11.38 -10.23 -7.78
C ASN A 285 10.54 -10.84 -8.90
N VAL A 286 10.67 -10.31 -10.13
CA VAL A 286 10.08 -10.94 -11.33
C VAL A 286 10.54 -12.38 -11.46
N ARG A 287 11.85 -12.65 -11.38
CA ARG A 287 12.39 -14.02 -11.47
C ARG A 287 11.88 -14.94 -10.38
N ARG A 288 11.88 -14.49 -9.12
CA ARG A 288 11.38 -15.29 -8.00
C ARG A 288 9.91 -15.62 -8.16
N LEU A 289 9.10 -14.64 -8.58
CA LEU A 289 7.69 -14.83 -8.81
C LEU A 289 7.42 -15.81 -9.97
N CYS A 290 8.11 -15.65 -11.09
CA CYS A 290 8.01 -16.57 -12.22
C CYS A 290 8.51 -17.97 -11.87
N GLN A 291 9.51 -18.11 -10.98
CA GLN A 291 9.96 -19.42 -10.50
C GLN A 291 8.89 -20.09 -9.62
N ALA A 292 8.23 -19.35 -8.73
CA ALA A 292 7.11 -19.89 -7.94
C ALA A 292 5.95 -20.34 -8.84
N LEU A 293 5.63 -19.56 -9.88
CA LEU A 293 4.64 -19.94 -10.90
C LEU A 293 5.07 -21.17 -11.70
N ALA A 294 6.33 -21.26 -12.12
CA ALA A 294 6.87 -22.44 -12.80
C ALA A 294 6.79 -23.70 -11.92
N ASN A 295 7.13 -23.57 -10.63
CA ASN A 295 7.00 -24.65 -9.65
C ASN A 295 5.54 -25.13 -9.50
N ASP A 296 4.59 -24.21 -9.51
CA ASP A 296 3.17 -24.55 -9.51
C ASP A 296 2.74 -25.31 -10.78
N VAL A 297 3.14 -24.82 -11.97
CA VAL A 297 2.87 -25.50 -13.25
C VAL A 297 3.41 -26.94 -13.26
N ILE A 298 4.64 -27.13 -12.76
CA ILE A 298 5.27 -28.46 -12.65
C ILE A 298 4.54 -29.35 -11.64
N ARG A 299 4.20 -28.83 -10.46
CA ARG A 299 3.45 -29.60 -9.44
C ARG A 299 2.11 -30.10 -9.96
N ARG A 300 1.46 -29.33 -10.84
CA ARG A 300 0.20 -29.71 -11.49
C ARG A 300 0.38 -30.61 -12.71
N GLY A 301 1.61 -30.87 -13.17
CA GLY A 301 1.87 -31.61 -14.41
C GLY A 301 1.34 -30.90 -15.65
N ALA A 302 1.35 -29.57 -15.67
CA ALA A 302 0.75 -28.73 -16.70
C ALA A 302 1.78 -28.11 -17.67
N GLU A 303 3.04 -28.55 -17.64
CA GLU A 303 4.16 -27.97 -18.40
C GLU A 303 3.89 -27.94 -19.90
N ALA A 304 3.29 -29.00 -20.44
CA ALA A 304 3.00 -29.12 -21.87
C ALA A 304 2.03 -28.06 -22.41
N ARG A 305 1.23 -27.44 -21.54
CA ARG A 305 0.32 -26.33 -21.91
C ARG A 305 1.08 -25.01 -22.11
N GLY A 306 2.31 -24.91 -21.60
CA GLY A 306 3.13 -23.70 -21.70
C GLY A 306 2.52 -22.48 -20.99
N VAL A 307 3.12 -21.32 -21.20
CA VAL A 307 2.64 -20.03 -20.69
C VAL A 307 2.60 -18.97 -21.80
N LEU A 308 1.66 -18.03 -21.70
CA LEU A 308 1.60 -16.83 -22.55
C LEU A 308 2.08 -15.62 -21.74
N ILE A 309 2.97 -14.80 -22.31
CA ILE A 309 3.52 -13.62 -21.66
C ILE A 309 3.36 -12.39 -22.57
N GLY A 310 2.64 -11.39 -22.10
CA GLY A 310 2.50 -10.06 -22.70
C GLY A 310 3.02 -8.94 -21.80
N TYR A 311 3.00 -7.72 -22.31
CA TYR A 311 3.47 -6.53 -21.59
C TYR A 311 2.82 -5.26 -22.14
N ASP A 312 2.74 -4.22 -21.32
CA ASP A 312 2.30 -2.89 -21.73
C ASP A 312 3.47 -1.95 -22.08
N ARG A 313 3.17 -0.67 -22.34
CA ARG A 313 4.14 0.36 -22.75
C ARG A 313 4.97 0.96 -21.62
N ARG A 314 4.82 0.50 -20.36
CA ARG A 314 5.58 1.04 -19.23
C ARG A 314 7.06 0.77 -19.37
N PHE A 315 7.84 1.58 -18.66
CA PHE A 315 9.27 1.34 -18.55
C PHE A 315 9.54 -0.07 -17.97
N LEU A 316 10.40 -0.83 -18.64
CA LEU A 316 10.83 -2.20 -18.31
C LEU A 316 9.77 -3.32 -18.41
N SER A 317 8.55 -3.07 -18.88
CA SER A 317 7.56 -4.15 -19.03
C SER A 317 8.01 -5.21 -20.05
N ASP A 318 8.57 -4.77 -21.18
CA ASP A 318 9.20 -5.62 -22.20
C ASP A 318 10.32 -6.49 -21.62
N ARG A 319 11.24 -5.87 -20.87
CA ARG A 319 12.38 -6.56 -20.26
C ARG A 319 11.95 -7.53 -19.16
N ALA A 320 10.92 -7.19 -18.40
CA ALA A 320 10.35 -8.08 -17.39
C ALA A 320 9.71 -9.32 -18.06
N ALA A 321 9.05 -9.13 -19.21
CA ALA A 321 8.50 -10.22 -20.02
C ALA A 321 9.59 -11.18 -20.51
N GLU A 322 10.70 -10.65 -21.00
CA GLU A 322 11.87 -11.44 -21.41
C GLU A 322 12.47 -12.22 -20.23
N VAL A 323 12.67 -11.56 -19.08
CA VAL A 323 13.21 -12.19 -17.87
C VAL A 323 12.28 -13.29 -17.35
N ALA A 324 10.96 -13.11 -17.45
CA ALA A 324 10.00 -14.16 -17.13
C ALA A 324 10.15 -15.35 -18.08
N ALA A 325 10.24 -15.10 -19.39
CA ALA A 325 10.45 -16.13 -20.40
C ALA A 325 11.71 -16.96 -20.14
N GLU A 326 12.83 -16.32 -19.76
CA GLU A 326 14.08 -17.00 -19.36
C GLU A 326 13.85 -18.02 -18.22
N VAL A 327 13.04 -17.66 -17.21
CA VAL A 327 12.76 -18.54 -16.07
C VAL A 327 11.90 -19.74 -16.47
N PHE A 328 10.79 -19.52 -17.18
CA PHE A 328 9.94 -20.62 -17.66
C PHE A 328 10.71 -21.55 -18.60
N ALA A 329 11.51 -20.99 -19.51
CA ALA A 329 12.36 -21.78 -20.41
C ALA A 329 13.42 -22.60 -19.66
N GLY A 330 14.06 -22.04 -18.63
CA GLY A 330 15.00 -22.76 -17.77
C GLY A 330 14.37 -23.94 -17.04
N ASN A 331 13.06 -23.88 -16.80
CA ASN A 331 12.27 -24.95 -16.20
C ASN A 331 11.62 -25.87 -17.26
N ASN A 332 12.01 -25.78 -18.53
CA ASN A 332 11.49 -26.56 -19.67
C ASN A 332 9.98 -26.38 -19.95
N ILE A 333 9.43 -25.22 -19.58
CA ILE A 333 8.04 -24.87 -19.88
C ILE A 333 8.02 -24.04 -21.17
N PRO A 334 7.27 -24.45 -22.21
CA PRO A 334 7.13 -23.68 -23.44
C PRO A 334 6.55 -22.29 -23.17
N VAL A 335 7.06 -21.27 -23.85
CA VAL A 335 6.64 -19.88 -23.69
C VAL A 335 6.20 -19.32 -25.02
N THR A 336 4.98 -18.82 -25.07
CA THR A 336 4.55 -17.87 -26.11
C THR A 336 4.77 -16.47 -25.58
N LEU A 337 5.74 -15.75 -26.14
CA LEU A 337 6.05 -14.37 -25.79
C LEU A 337 5.40 -13.44 -26.83
N LEU A 338 4.58 -12.49 -26.41
CA LEU A 338 4.01 -11.52 -27.35
C LEU A 338 5.12 -10.68 -27.99
N ALA A 339 5.00 -10.47 -29.30
CA ALA A 339 6.02 -9.76 -30.07
C ALA A 339 6.01 -8.25 -29.84
N GLU A 340 4.85 -7.70 -29.51
CA GLU A 340 4.58 -6.27 -29.36
C GLU A 340 3.87 -6.00 -28.02
N ASP A 341 3.80 -4.72 -27.61
CA ASP A 341 2.97 -4.32 -26.48
C ASP A 341 1.49 -4.60 -26.76
N ALA A 342 0.78 -5.11 -25.75
CA ALA A 342 -0.57 -5.65 -25.95
C ALA A 342 -1.52 -5.29 -24.81
N PRO A 343 -2.82 -5.10 -25.12
CA PRO A 343 -3.89 -4.99 -24.11
C PRO A 343 -3.93 -6.20 -23.17
N THR A 344 -4.23 -5.95 -21.89
CA THR A 344 -4.62 -7.03 -20.96
C THR A 344 -5.71 -7.93 -21.54
N PRO A 345 -6.81 -7.41 -22.14
CA PRO A 345 -7.86 -8.28 -22.68
C PRO A 345 -7.38 -9.18 -23.83
N LEU A 346 -6.43 -8.73 -24.67
CA LEU A 346 -5.81 -9.57 -25.69
C LEU A 346 -5.04 -10.73 -25.05
N VAL A 347 -4.26 -10.46 -23.99
CA VAL A 347 -3.55 -11.52 -23.26
C VAL A 347 -4.53 -12.53 -22.66
N THR A 348 -5.63 -12.08 -22.06
CA THR A 348 -6.65 -12.99 -21.51
C THR A 348 -7.32 -13.84 -22.58
N TYR A 349 -7.66 -13.23 -23.73
CA TYR A 349 -8.24 -13.92 -24.87
C TYR A 349 -7.30 -14.99 -25.43
N ALA A 350 -6.05 -14.61 -25.73
CA ALA A 350 -5.06 -15.52 -26.28
C ALA A 350 -4.68 -16.64 -25.30
N THR A 351 -4.71 -16.37 -23.99
CA THR A 351 -4.50 -17.39 -22.95
C THR A 351 -5.57 -18.48 -23.04
N ALA A 352 -6.83 -18.08 -23.15
CA ALA A 352 -7.96 -19.00 -23.32
C ALA A 352 -7.89 -19.77 -24.64
N LEU A 353 -7.55 -19.07 -25.74
CA LEU A 353 -7.41 -19.65 -27.07
C LEU A 353 -6.33 -20.75 -27.12
N LEU A 354 -5.19 -20.53 -26.46
CA LEU A 354 -4.09 -21.47 -26.40
C LEU A 354 -4.25 -22.54 -25.32
N ASN A 355 -5.21 -22.36 -24.39
CA ASN A 355 -5.36 -23.15 -23.18
C ASN A 355 -4.04 -23.22 -22.37
N SER A 356 -3.31 -22.10 -22.30
CA SER A 356 -2.02 -22.03 -21.59
C SER A 356 -2.17 -22.35 -20.11
N ALA A 357 -1.12 -22.87 -19.45
CA ALA A 357 -1.15 -23.12 -18.01
C ALA A 357 -1.34 -21.81 -17.22
N TYR A 358 -0.72 -20.74 -17.70
CA TYR A 358 -0.93 -19.36 -17.25
C TYR A 358 -0.85 -18.36 -18.40
N GLY A 359 -1.65 -17.31 -18.29
CA GLY A 359 -1.46 -16.04 -18.99
C GLY A 359 -0.82 -15.02 -18.07
N MET A 360 0.11 -14.21 -18.58
CA MET A 360 0.82 -13.21 -17.79
C MET A 360 0.91 -11.90 -18.57
N VAL A 361 0.67 -10.78 -17.90
CA VAL A 361 0.90 -9.45 -18.49
C VAL A 361 1.64 -8.55 -17.52
N PHE A 362 2.76 -8.00 -17.99
CA PHE A 362 3.52 -6.99 -17.26
C PHE A 362 2.88 -5.62 -17.45
N THR A 363 2.25 -5.12 -16.39
CA THR A 363 1.56 -3.83 -16.36
C THR A 363 1.22 -3.43 -14.92
N ALA A 364 1.11 -2.13 -14.68
CA ALA A 364 0.46 -1.57 -13.49
C ALA A 364 -0.87 -0.85 -13.80
N SER A 365 -1.52 -1.16 -14.92
CA SER A 365 -2.84 -0.62 -15.32
C SER A 365 -2.86 0.91 -15.33
N HIS A 366 -3.52 1.53 -14.37
CA HIS A 366 -3.70 2.97 -14.22
C HIS A 366 -2.71 3.63 -13.25
N ASN A 367 -1.82 2.87 -12.60
CA ASN A 367 -0.84 3.44 -11.66
C ASN A 367 0.10 4.45 -12.36
N PRO A 368 0.71 5.38 -11.61
CA PRO A 368 1.72 6.30 -12.15
C PRO A 368 2.88 5.60 -12.90
N PRO A 369 3.63 6.31 -13.75
CA PRO A 369 4.65 5.70 -14.62
C PRO A 369 5.80 5.00 -13.89
N GLU A 370 6.10 5.39 -12.65
CA GLU A 370 7.12 4.77 -11.81
C GLU A 370 6.71 3.39 -11.25
N TRP A 371 5.46 2.97 -11.48
CA TRP A 371 4.96 1.66 -11.08
C TRP A 371 4.97 0.68 -12.26
N ASN A 372 5.28 -0.57 -11.95
CA ASN A 372 5.05 -1.72 -12.82
C ASN A 372 4.49 -2.90 -11.99
N GLY A 373 4.12 -3.98 -12.66
CA GLY A 373 3.46 -5.11 -12.01
C GLY A 373 3.31 -6.32 -12.92
N LEU A 374 2.71 -7.37 -12.37
CA LEU A 374 2.39 -8.60 -13.08
C LEU A 374 0.97 -9.02 -12.72
N LYS A 375 0.09 -9.17 -13.73
CA LYS A 375 -1.16 -9.92 -13.59
C LYS A 375 -0.94 -11.35 -14.08
N VAL A 376 -1.58 -12.30 -13.42
CA VAL A 376 -1.52 -13.73 -13.76
C VAL A 376 -2.95 -14.24 -13.91
N PHE A 377 -3.19 -14.98 -15.00
CA PHE A 377 -4.48 -15.48 -15.42
C PHE A 377 -4.46 -16.99 -15.57
N HIS A 378 -5.58 -17.63 -15.21
CA HIS A 378 -5.86 -19.04 -15.48
C HIS A 378 -5.90 -19.31 -16.98
N GLY A 379 -5.87 -20.59 -17.34
CA GLY A 379 -5.96 -21.01 -18.74
C GLY A 379 -7.26 -20.67 -19.45
N ASP A 380 -8.30 -20.22 -18.72
CA ASP A 380 -9.56 -19.68 -19.27
C ASP A 380 -9.55 -18.13 -19.37
N GLY A 381 -8.43 -17.48 -19.03
CA GLY A 381 -8.26 -16.04 -19.03
C GLY A 381 -8.76 -15.32 -17.76
N SER A 382 -9.33 -16.03 -16.78
CA SER A 382 -9.76 -15.45 -15.51
C SER A 382 -8.59 -15.16 -14.57
N LEU A 383 -8.74 -14.21 -13.64
CA LEU A 383 -7.71 -13.90 -12.64
C LEU A 383 -7.63 -14.98 -11.55
N LEU A 384 -6.42 -15.22 -11.02
CA LEU A 384 -6.21 -16.09 -9.85
C LEU A 384 -7.06 -15.66 -8.64
N LEU A 385 -7.57 -16.64 -7.88
CA LEU A 385 -8.30 -16.41 -6.63
C LEU A 385 -7.34 -16.11 -5.46
N ASP A 386 -7.88 -15.54 -4.38
CA ASP A 386 -7.08 -15.09 -3.23
C ASP A 386 -6.27 -16.18 -2.53
N HIS A 387 -6.74 -17.43 -2.56
CA HIS A 387 -6.00 -18.53 -1.93
C HIS A 387 -4.80 -18.96 -2.79
N GLU A 388 -4.92 -18.88 -4.11
CA GLU A 388 -3.87 -19.22 -5.07
C GLU A 388 -2.77 -18.16 -5.05
N THR A 389 -3.15 -16.87 -5.11
CA THR A 389 -2.19 -15.77 -5.04
C THR A 389 -1.40 -15.79 -3.74
N ARG A 390 -2.04 -16.07 -2.60
CA ARG A 390 -1.35 -16.20 -1.29
C ARG A 390 -0.35 -17.36 -1.25
N GLN A 391 -0.65 -18.48 -1.89
CA GLN A 391 0.29 -19.61 -1.97
C GLN A 391 1.52 -19.24 -2.82
N ILE A 392 1.30 -18.65 -3.99
CA ILE A 392 2.37 -18.19 -4.89
C ILE A 392 3.21 -17.10 -4.21
N GLU A 393 2.58 -16.16 -3.51
CA GLU A 393 3.22 -15.10 -2.74
C GLU A 393 4.14 -15.65 -1.65
N ALA A 394 3.64 -16.55 -0.81
CA ALA A 394 4.41 -17.16 0.27
C ALA A 394 5.64 -17.91 -0.27
N GLU A 395 5.49 -18.63 -1.38
CA GLU A 395 6.61 -19.31 -2.03
C GLU A 395 7.62 -18.32 -2.63
N THR A 396 7.13 -17.30 -3.34
CA THR A 396 7.97 -16.24 -3.95
C THR A 396 8.85 -15.56 -2.91
N ASN A 397 8.27 -15.23 -1.74
CA ASN A 397 8.97 -14.55 -0.66
C ASN A 397 9.96 -15.46 0.09
N ARG A 398 9.75 -16.79 0.04
CA ARG A 398 10.71 -17.77 0.57
C ARG A 398 11.90 -18.00 -0.36
N LEU A 399 11.68 -17.95 -1.67
CA LEU A 399 12.72 -18.23 -2.67
C LEU A 399 13.86 -17.22 -2.59
N THR A 400 15.09 -17.74 -2.64
CA THR A 400 16.31 -16.95 -2.79
C THR A 400 16.69 -16.83 -4.28
N PRO A 401 17.46 -15.81 -4.69
CA PRO A 401 17.90 -15.67 -6.08
C PRO A 401 18.70 -16.87 -6.63
N ARG A 402 19.28 -17.71 -5.76
CA ARG A 402 20.02 -18.92 -6.14
C ARG A 402 19.13 -20.11 -6.50
N GLU A 403 17.86 -20.09 -6.07
CA GLU A 403 16.88 -21.14 -6.37
C GLU A 403 16.16 -20.90 -7.70
N VAL A 404 16.40 -19.76 -8.36
CA VAL A 404 15.83 -19.45 -9.68
C VAL A 404 16.60 -20.19 -10.77
N VAL A 405 15.89 -21.03 -11.52
CA VAL A 405 16.37 -21.69 -12.74
C VAL A 405 16.02 -20.82 -13.94
N LYS A 406 16.98 -20.58 -14.83
CA LYS A 406 16.78 -19.77 -16.04
C LYS A 406 17.64 -20.26 -17.20
N LEU A 407 17.17 -20.00 -18.41
CA LEU A 407 17.91 -20.17 -19.66
C LEU A 407 17.97 -18.81 -20.37
N ASP A 408 19.15 -18.43 -20.87
CA ASP A 408 19.30 -17.17 -21.61
C ASP A 408 18.35 -17.12 -22.81
N LEU A 409 17.70 -15.98 -23.01
CA LEU A 409 16.59 -15.85 -23.97
C LEU A 409 16.98 -16.27 -25.39
N ASP A 410 18.17 -15.89 -25.86
CA ASP A 410 18.66 -16.24 -27.20
C ASP A 410 18.75 -17.75 -27.41
N LEU A 411 19.23 -18.48 -26.38
CA LEU A 411 19.28 -19.94 -26.40
C LEU A 411 17.87 -20.53 -26.35
N ALA A 412 16.98 -19.96 -25.55
CA ALA A 412 15.60 -20.42 -25.43
C ALA A 412 14.80 -20.24 -26.73
N LEU A 413 15.03 -19.13 -27.44
CA LEU A 413 14.48 -18.86 -28.78
C LEU A 413 15.06 -19.84 -29.81
N GLN A 414 16.38 -20.03 -29.82
CA GLN A 414 17.04 -20.96 -30.73
C GLN A 414 16.58 -22.41 -30.52
N ALA A 415 16.37 -22.82 -29.27
CA ALA A 415 15.85 -24.14 -28.91
C ALA A 415 14.34 -24.30 -29.21
N GLY A 416 13.63 -23.21 -29.53
CA GLY A 416 12.19 -23.23 -29.80
C GLY A 416 11.31 -23.38 -28.55
N VAL A 417 11.90 -23.32 -27.35
CA VAL A 417 11.17 -23.33 -26.07
C VAL A 417 10.43 -22.02 -25.88
N VAL A 418 11.02 -20.90 -26.29
CA VAL A 418 10.36 -19.60 -26.37
C VAL A 418 10.06 -19.30 -27.83
N GLN A 419 8.83 -18.84 -28.11
CA GLN A 419 8.41 -18.40 -29.44
C GLN A 419 7.75 -17.04 -29.36
N ARG A 420 8.13 -16.13 -30.26
CA ARG A 420 7.46 -14.83 -30.39
C ARG A 420 6.23 -14.99 -31.29
N ARG A 421 5.07 -14.50 -30.85
CA ARG A 421 3.81 -14.55 -31.62
C ARG A 421 2.95 -13.32 -31.37
N ASP A 422 2.15 -12.94 -32.36
CA ASP A 422 1.12 -11.90 -32.26
C ASP A 422 -0.26 -12.55 -32.36
N PHE A 423 -1.23 -11.99 -31.63
CA PHE A 423 -2.64 -12.41 -31.58
C PHE A 423 -3.61 -11.25 -31.82
N THR A 424 -3.09 -10.10 -32.27
CA THR A 424 -3.88 -8.88 -32.50
C THR A 424 -5.06 -9.13 -33.43
N ASN A 425 -4.83 -9.83 -34.55
CA ASN A 425 -5.88 -10.11 -35.52
C ASN A 425 -6.93 -11.08 -34.95
N GLU A 426 -6.51 -12.21 -34.35
CA GLU A 426 -7.45 -13.17 -33.76
C GLU A 426 -8.32 -12.53 -32.67
N TYR A 427 -7.78 -11.57 -31.92
CA TYR A 427 -8.51 -10.83 -30.89
C TYR A 427 -9.47 -9.78 -31.48
N VAL A 428 -9.03 -9.03 -32.49
CA VAL A 428 -9.88 -8.07 -33.20
C VAL A 428 -11.04 -8.78 -33.88
N ASP A 429 -10.78 -9.86 -34.61
CA ASP A 429 -11.80 -10.68 -35.29
C ASP A 429 -12.85 -11.20 -34.30
N ALA A 430 -12.43 -11.61 -33.10
CA ALA A 430 -13.33 -12.06 -32.06
C ALA A 430 -14.28 -10.93 -31.59
N ILE A 431 -13.75 -9.73 -31.36
CA ILE A 431 -14.57 -8.56 -31.00
C ILE A 431 -15.53 -8.21 -32.14
N GLU A 432 -15.03 -8.12 -33.37
CA GLU A 432 -15.82 -7.77 -34.54
C GLU A 432 -16.98 -8.74 -34.77
N SER A 433 -16.79 -10.02 -34.47
CA SER A 433 -17.86 -11.04 -34.56
C SER A 433 -19.03 -10.79 -33.60
N MET A 434 -18.84 -10.00 -32.54
CA MET A 434 -19.85 -9.68 -31.52
C MET A 434 -20.53 -8.32 -31.75
N ILE A 435 -20.00 -7.52 -32.68
CA ILE A 435 -20.40 -6.13 -32.92
C ILE A 435 -21.09 -5.97 -34.29
N ASP A 436 -22.19 -5.22 -34.34
CA ASP A 436 -22.86 -4.87 -35.60
C ASP A 436 -22.10 -3.78 -36.38
N LEU A 437 -21.00 -4.19 -37.03
CA LEU A 437 -20.16 -3.29 -37.85
C LEU A 437 -20.95 -2.65 -39.00
N GLU A 438 -22.01 -3.30 -39.52
CA GLU A 438 -22.81 -2.73 -40.60
C GLU A 438 -23.64 -1.54 -40.11
N ALA A 439 -24.25 -1.64 -38.93
CA ALA A 439 -24.93 -0.52 -38.29
C ALA A 439 -23.97 0.66 -38.07
N ILE A 440 -22.76 0.40 -37.55
CA ILE A 440 -21.76 1.45 -37.30
C ILE A 440 -21.35 2.14 -38.61
N ARG A 441 -21.09 1.37 -39.68
CA ARG A 441 -20.75 1.93 -41.01
C ARG A 441 -21.84 2.84 -41.55
N LYS A 442 -23.12 2.49 -41.35
CA LYS A 442 -24.27 3.29 -41.79
C LYS A 442 -24.45 4.57 -40.97
N ALA A 443 -24.12 4.54 -39.68
CA ALA A 443 -24.23 5.69 -38.79
C ALA A 443 -23.20 6.80 -39.10
N ASN A 444 -22.04 6.45 -39.69
CA ASN A 444 -20.99 7.40 -40.09
C ASN A 444 -20.55 8.32 -38.92
N LEU A 445 -20.32 7.71 -37.76
CA LEU A 445 -19.97 8.38 -36.51
C LEU A 445 -18.56 9.00 -36.56
N ASN A 446 -18.41 10.17 -35.93
CA ASN A 446 -17.14 10.83 -35.69
C ASN A 446 -16.74 10.71 -34.22
N VAL A 447 -15.66 9.96 -33.96
CA VAL A 447 -15.24 9.56 -32.61
C VAL A 447 -13.84 10.09 -32.33
N ILE A 448 -13.63 10.58 -31.12
CA ILE A 448 -12.30 10.94 -30.62
C ILE A 448 -11.88 9.95 -29.53
N VAL A 449 -10.64 9.47 -29.61
CA VAL A 449 -10.12 8.40 -28.75
C VAL A 449 -8.84 8.87 -28.05
N ASP A 450 -8.79 8.69 -26.74
CA ASP A 450 -7.62 8.90 -25.89
C ASP A 450 -7.15 7.57 -25.27
N PRO A 451 -6.22 6.82 -25.92
CA PRO A 451 -5.56 5.67 -25.32
C PRO A 451 -4.62 6.03 -24.15
N MET A 452 -4.45 7.31 -23.81
CA MET A 452 -3.63 7.79 -22.71
C MET A 452 -2.17 7.29 -22.77
N TYR A 453 -1.59 7.22 -23.98
CA TYR A 453 -0.28 6.61 -24.29
C TYR A 453 -0.16 5.10 -24.01
N GLY A 454 -1.26 4.44 -23.62
CA GLY A 454 -1.38 3.01 -23.38
C GLY A 454 -1.49 2.19 -24.66
N VAL A 455 -1.82 0.91 -24.48
CA VAL A 455 -1.78 -0.14 -25.52
C VAL A 455 -3.04 -0.25 -26.38
N GLY A 456 -4.15 0.38 -25.99
CA GLY A 456 -5.44 0.20 -26.67
C GLY A 456 -5.55 0.82 -28.07
N GLN A 457 -4.58 1.62 -28.50
CA GLN A 457 -4.65 2.38 -29.75
C GLN A 457 -4.73 1.49 -30.99
N LEU A 458 -3.89 0.45 -31.08
CA LEU A 458 -3.79 -0.38 -32.29
C LEU A 458 -5.08 -1.18 -32.50
N THR A 459 -5.50 -1.95 -31.50
CA THR A 459 -6.66 -2.85 -31.56
C THR A 459 -7.97 -2.09 -31.77
N LEU A 460 -8.25 -1.06 -30.96
CA LEU A 460 -9.45 -0.24 -31.15
C LEU A 460 -9.40 0.54 -32.48
N GLY A 461 -8.21 0.98 -32.89
CA GLY A 461 -8.00 1.67 -34.16
C GLY A 461 -8.36 0.81 -35.37
N ILE A 462 -7.99 -0.48 -35.37
CA ILE A 462 -8.39 -1.42 -36.42
C ILE A 462 -9.91 -1.52 -36.47
N ILE A 463 -10.56 -1.88 -35.34
CA ILE A 463 -12.02 -2.05 -35.25
C ILE A 463 -12.78 -0.82 -35.75
N LEU A 464 -12.43 0.38 -35.27
CA LEU A 464 -13.13 1.61 -35.65
C LEU A 464 -12.88 2.00 -37.12
N THR A 465 -11.69 1.71 -37.66
CA THR A 465 -11.36 1.95 -39.07
C THR A 465 -12.13 0.99 -39.97
N GLU A 466 -12.22 -0.29 -39.62
CA GLU A 466 -13.02 -1.29 -40.32
C GLU A 466 -14.53 -0.99 -40.27
N ALA A 467 -14.98 -0.43 -39.15
CA ALA A 467 -16.33 0.10 -38.97
C ALA A 467 -16.57 1.42 -39.74
N ARG A 468 -15.55 1.97 -40.42
CA ARG A 468 -15.57 3.23 -41.18
C ARG A 468 -16.00 4.45 -40.35
N CYS A 469 -15.68 4.45 -39.05
CA CYS A 469 -15.78 5.65 -38.24
C CYS A 469 -14.77 6.70 -38.72
N ARG A 470 -15.10 7.98 -38.54
CA ARG A 470 -14.10 9.04 -38.57
C ARG A 470 -13.45 9.08 -37.20
N VAL A 471 -12.16 8.76 -37.12
CA VAL A 471 -11.48 8.61 -35.83
C VAL A 471 -10.37 9.63 -35.71
N THR A 472 -10.38 10.40 -34.62
CA THR A 472 -9.25 11.22 -34.19
C THR A 472 -8.64 10.59 -32.96
N PHE A 473 -7.34 10.38 -32.96
CA PHE A 473 -6.60 9.94 -31.79
C PHE A 473 -5.84 11.13 -31.16
N ILE A 474 -5.79 11.13 -29.83
CA ILE A 474 -4.89 11.98 -29.03
C ILE A 474 -4.06 11.07 -28.13
N HIS A 475 -2.85 11.50 -27.73
CA HIS A 475 -1.95 10.70 -26.89
C HIS A 475 -1.67 9.26 -27.41
N GLU A 476 -1.68 9.04 -28.73
CA GLU A 476 -1.46 7.71 -29.34
C GLU A 476 -0.01 7.19 -29.31
N ARG A 477 0.95 8.11 -29.20
CA ARG A 477 2.38 7.80 -29.35
C ARG A 477 2.87 6.97 -28.17
N ARG A 478 3.87 6.12 -28.41
CA ARG A 478 4.55 5.42 -27.32
C ARG A 478 5.25 6.43 -26.40
N ASN A 479 4.79 6.52 -25.16
CA ASN A 479 5.42 7.31 -24.11
C ASN A 479 5.36 6.53 -22.79
N PRO A 480 6.47 5.89 -22.34
CA PRO A 480 6.47 5.09 -21.11
C PRO A 480 6.24 5.93 -19.85
N LEU A 481 6.32 7.26 -19.95
CA LEU A 481 6.01 8.19 -18.86
C LEU A 481 4.55 8.66 -18.86
N PHE A 482 3.72 8.24 -19.83
CA PHE A 482 2.31 8.64 -19.96
C PHE A 482 2.08 10.17 -19.84
N GLY A 483 2.98 10.98 -20.39
CA GLY A 483 2.90 12.44 -20.27
C GLY A 483 3.21 12.99 -18.87
N GLY A 484 3.82 12.19 -18.00
CA GLY A 484 4.16 12.55 -16.62
C GLY A 484 3.01 12.36 -15.62
N ARG A 485 1.98 11.59 -15.98
CA ARG A 485 0.76 11.39 -15.17
C ARG A 485 0.35 9.91 -15.16
N SER A 486 -0.55 9.55 -14.25
CA SER A 486 -1.22 8.25 -14.28
C SER A 486 -2.09 8.10 -15.55
N PRO A 487 -2.00 6.98 -16.29
CA PRO A 487 -2.91 6.68 -17.41
C PRO A 487 -4.24 6.16 -16.86
N ALA A 488 -4.90 6.98 -16.05
CA ALA A 488 -6.19 6.68 -15.42
C ALA A 488 -7.25 7.61 -16.03
N PRO A 489 -8.34 7.09 -16.61
CA PRO A 489 -9.33 7.92 -17.31
C PRO A 489 -10.27 8.63 -16.32
N ASN A 490 -9.71 9.51 -15.50
CA ASN A 490 -10.43 10.39 -14.57
C ASN A 490 -10.63 11.78 -15.19
N LEU A 491 -11.54 12.57 -14.60
CA LEU A 491 -11.88 13.90 -15.11
C LEU A 491 -10.67 14.83 -15.32
N ASP A 492 -9.67 14.77 -14.44
CA ASP A 492 -8.47 15.59 -14.54
C ASP A 492 -7.58 15.21 -15.74
N ALA A 493 -7.49 13.92 -16.05
CA ALA A 493 -6.74 13.43 -17.19
C ALA A 493 -7.49 13.63 -18.52
N LEU A 494 -8.82 13.59 -18.50
CA LEU A 494 -9.67 13.70 -19.69
C LEU A 494 -9.94 15.14 -20.16
N GLN A 495 -9.34 16.16 -19.54
CA GLN A 495 -9.57 17.56 -19.89
C GLN A 495 -9.29 17.86 -21.38
N MET A 496 -8.21 17.31 -21.94
CA MET A 496 -7.89 17.50 -23.36
C MET A 496 -8.92 16.84 -24.26
N LEU A 497 -9.35 15.61 -23.93
CA LEU A 497 -10.40 14.89 -24.66
C LEU A 497 -11.71 15.71 -24.65
N ILE A 498 -12.15 16.16 -23.48
CA ILE A 498 -13.38 16.94 -23.31
C ILE A 498 -13.31 18.25 -24.10
N THR A 499 -12.20 18.96 -24.02
CA THR A 499 -12.02 20.25 -24.71
C THR A 499 -12.03 20.05 -26.23
N THR A 500 -11.25 19.08 -26.72
CA THR A 500 -11.19 18.77 -28.16
C THR A 500 -12.53 18.28 -28.69
N LEU A 501 -13.28 17.51 -27.89
CA LEU A 501 -14.63 17.06 -28.23
C LEU A 501 -15.58 18.25 -28.40
N ARG A 502 -15.60 19.17 -27.43
CA ARG A 502 -16.48 20.36 -27.42
C ARG A 502 -16.16 21.36 -28.53
N GLU A 503 -14.89 21.51 -28.86
CA GLU A 503 -14.44 22.40 -29.94
C GLU A 503 -14.61 21.76 -31.33
N GLY A 504 -14.64 20.43 -31.40
CA GLY A 504 -14.83 19.65 -32.60
C GLY A 504 -16.30 19.30 -32.89
N LYS A 505 -16.49 18.49 -33.93
CA LYS A 505 -17.81 17.92 -34.30
C LYS A 505 -17.80 16.42 -34.07
N TYR A 506 -17.62 15.99 -32.83
CA TYR A 506 -17.57 14.58 -32.47
C TYR A 506 -18.88 14.13 -31.82
N ASP A 507 -19.27 12.88 -32.08
CA ASP A 507 -20.46 12.25 -31.53
C ASP A 507 -20.17 11.55 -30.19
N LEU A 508 -18.92 11.16 -29.96
CA LEU A 508 -18.49 10.39 -28.79
C LEU A 508 -17.00 10.58 -28.51
N GLY A 509 -16.65 10.73 -27.24
CA GLY A 509 -15.27 10.63 -26.75
C GLY A 509 -15.07 9.30 -26.02
N LEU A 510 -13.96 8.63 -26.30
CA LEU A 510 -13.58 7.35 -25.70
C LEU A 510 -12.20 7.48 -25.06
N ALA A 511 -12.00 6.87 -23.90
CA ALA A 511 -10.68 6.76 -23.29
C ALA A 511 -10.47 5.38 -22.65
N MET A 512 -9.22 4.95 -22.60
CA MET A 512 -8.80 3.69 -21.99
C MET A 512 -7.61 3.92 -21.06
N ASP A 513 -7.47 3.09 -20.04
CA ASP A 513 -6.30 3.13 -19.15
C ASP A 513 -5.06 2.47 -19.80
N GLY A 514 -3.94 2.46 -19.08
CA GLY A 514 -2.63 2.07 -19.62
C GLY A 514 -2.59 0.67 -20.26
N ASP A 515 -3.33 -0.29 -19.73
CA ASP A 515 -3.43 -1.67 -20.24
C ASP A 515 -4.75 -2.01 -20.94
N ALA A 516 -5.57 -0.97 -21.18
CA ALA A 516 -6.84 -1.02 -21.91
C ALA A 516 -7.89 -2.00 -21.36
N ASP A 517 -7.86 -2.24 -20.04
CA ASP A 517 -8.88 -3.02 -19.35
C ASP A 517 -10.04 -2.16 -18.82
N ARG A 518 -9.88 -0.83 -18.83
CA ARG A 518 -10.92 0.14 -18.42
C ARG A 518 -11.36 1.03 -19.57
N ILE A 519 -12.56 1.58 -19.42
CA ILE A 519 -13.17 2.55 -20.33
C ILE A 519 -13.65 3.78 -19.56
N ALA A 520 -13.52 4.95 -20.19
CA ALA A 520 -14.35 6.11 -19.90
C ALA A 520 -14.95 6.66 -21.19
N ILE A 521 -16.14 7.25 -21.08
CA ILE A 521 -16.80 7.88 -22.21
C ILE A 521 -17.19 9.33 -21.88
N ILE A 522 -17.07 10.17 -22.90
CA ILE A 522 -17.54 11.56 -22.90
C ILE A 522 -18.67 11.65 -23.93
N ASP A 523 -19.83 12.15 -23.50
CA ASP A 523 -20.97 12.31 -24.39
C ASP A 523 -20.76 13.44 -25.42
N GLU A 524 -21.71 13.59 -26.34
CA GLU A 524 -21.69 14.59 -27.40
C GLU A 524 -21.70 16.05 -26.89
N GLN A 525 -22.01 16.27 -25.61
CA GLN A 525 -22.01 17.58 -24.95
C GLN A 525 -20.70 17.84 -24.17
N GLY A 526 -19.76 16.91 -24.21
CA GLY A 526 -18.53 16.99 -23.42
C GLY A 526 -18.77 16.73 -21.93
N ARG A 527 -19.79 15.96 -21.57
CA ARG A 527 -20.04 15.54 -20.18
C ARG A 527 -19.46 14.15 -19.98
N TYR A 528 -18.74 13.98 -18.88
CA TYR A 528 -18.26 12.68 -18.45
C TYR A 528 -19.44 11.83 -17.96
N ILE A 529 -19.53 10.61 -18.49
CA ILE A 529 -20.50 9.63 -18.02
C ILE A 529 -19.84 8.78 -16.96
N SER A 530 -20.44 8.74 -15.77
CA SER A 530 -19.90 7.94 -14.68
C SER A 530 -19.86 6.47 -15.08
N THR A 531 -18.89 5.70 -14.55
CA THR A 531 -18.85 4.25 -14.81
C THR A 531 -20.16 3.57 -14.40
N ASN A 532 -20.77 4.02 -13.31
CA ASN A 532 -22.07 3.51 -12.84
C ASN A 532 -23.18 3.72 -13.89
N ASP A 533 -23.26 4.92 -14.49
CA ASP A 533 -24.22 5.19 -15.57
C ASP A 533 -23.87 4.40 -16.83
N LEU A 534 -22.59 4.26 -17.17
CA LEU A 534 -22.13 3.47 -18.32
C LEU A 534 -22.56 2.00 -18.18
N LEU A 535 -22.41 1.40 -17.01
CA LEU A 535 -22.87 0.03 -16.75
C LEU A 535 -24.39 -0.09 -16.95
N CYS A 536 -25.17 0.88 -16.48
CA CYS A 536 -26.62 0.89 -16.67
C CYS A 536 -26.99 1.03 -18.16
N LEU A 537 -26.31 1.90 -18.91
CA LEU A 537 -26.50 2.09 -20.35
C LEU A 537 -26.20 0.80 -21.13
N VAL A 538 -25.06 0.16 -20.86
CA VAL A 538 -24.67 -1.08 -21.50
C VAL A 538 -25.66 -2.20 -21.16
N TYR A 539 -26.07 -2.33 -19.90
CA TYR A 539 -27.04 -3.35 -19.50
C TYR A 539 -28.40 -3.15 -20.18
N TRP A 540 -28.91 -1.92 -20.18
CA TRP A 540 -30.14 -1.56 -20.89
C TRP A 540 -30.03 -1.88 -22.38
N TYR A 541 -28.92 -1.53 -23.03
CA TYR A 541 -28.72 -1.77 -24.46
C TYR A 541 -28.69 -3.27 -24.80
N LEU A 542 -27.94 -4.07 -24.04
CA LEU A 542 -27.89 -5.52 -24.23
C LEU A 542 -29.27 -6.16 -24.06
N HIS A 543 -30.04 -5.72 -23.06
CA HIS A 543 -31.34 -6.28 -22.74
C HIS A 543 -32.46 -5.82 -23.69
N GLU A 544 -32.65 -4.51 -23.82
CA GLU A 544 -33.79 -3.92 -24.53
C GLU A 544 -33.56 -3.80 -26.03
N VAL A 545 -32.32 -3.54 -26.47
CA VAL A 545 -32.02 -3.28 -27.89
C VAL A 545 -31.47 -4.53 -28.58
N LYS A 546 -30.52 -5.26 -27.96
CA LYS A 546 -30.02 -6.54 -28.50
C LYS A 546 -30.92 -7.73 -28.12
N GLY A 547 -31.89 -7.54 -27.23
CA GLY A 547 -32.87 -8.58 -26.86
C GLY A 547 -32.30 -9.72 -26.03
N GLN A 548 -31.12 -9.55 -25.42
CA GLN A 548 -30.48 -10.56 -24.59
C GLN A 548 -31.13 -10.61 -23.20
N ARG A 549 -31.01 -11.73 -22.50
CA ARG A 549 -31.63 -11.97 -21.17
C ARG A 549 -30.59 -12.48 -20.18
N GLY A 550 -30.83 -12.28 -18.90
CA GLY A 550 -29.93 -12.65 -17.82
C GLY A 550 -29.60 -11.47 -16.91
N GLY A 551 -29.23 -11.79 -15.67
CA GLY A 551 -28.95 -10.83 -14.61
C GLY A 551 -27.68 -10.00 -14.78
N VAL A 552 -27.38 -9.20 -13.76
CA VAL A 552 -26.17 -8.38 -13.69
C VAL A 552 -25.37 -8.70 -12.43
N VAL A 553 -24.04 -8.71 -12.54
CA VAL A 553 -23.13 -8.85 -11.40
C VAL A 553 -22.43 -7.52 -11.17
N ARG A 554 -22.41 -7.05 -9.93
CA ARG A 554 -21.70 -5.83 -9.55
C ARG A 554 -20.96 -6.03 -8.23
N ASN A 555 -19.91 -5.26 -8.01
CA ASN A 555 -19.27 -5.27 -6.70
C ASN A 555 -20.06 -4.41 -5.70
N LEU A 556 -19.71 -4.53 -4.42
CA LEU A 556 -20.39 -3.78 -3.35
C LEU A 556 -20.23 -2.25 -3.40
N ALA A 557 -19.30 -1.72 -4.20
CA ALA A 557 -19.04 -0.28 -4.36
C ALA A 557 -19.66 0.29 -5.65
N THR A 558 -20.41 -0.52 -6.38
CA THR A 558 -21.07 -0.16 -7.65
C THR A 558 -22.54 0.16 -7.39
N THR A 559 -23.09 1.08 -8.21
CA THR A 559 -24.43 1.67 -8.02
C THR A 559 -25.55 0.64 -7.83
N HIS A 560 -26.51 0.97 -6.96
CA HIS A 560 -27.78 0.26 -6.80
C HIS A 560 -28.78 0.54 -7.94
N LEU A 561 -28.45 1.45 -8.88
CA LEU A 561 -29.25 1.64 -10.09
C LEU A 561 -29.27 0.38 -10.98
N LEU A 562 -28.22 -0.43 -10.95
CA LEU A 562 -28.19 -1.72 -11.65
C LEU A 562 -29.22 -2.70 -11.07
N ASP A 563 -29.40 -2.72 -9.76
CA ASP A 563 -30.40 -3.55 -9.07
C ASP A 563 -31.81 -3.13 -9.46
N ARG A 564 -32.07 -1.81 -9.49
CA ARG A 564 -33.36 -1.27 -9.95
C ARG A 564 -33.62 -1.64 -11.41
N LEU A 565 -32.61 -1.51 -12.27
CA LEU A 565 -32.73 -1.80 -13.69
C LEU A 565 -32.97 -3.30 -13.94
N ALA A 566 -32.23 -4.18 -13.26
CA ALA A 566 -32.43 -5.63 -13.33
C ALA A 566 -33.84 -6.01 -12.85
N ALA A 567 -34.27 -5.50 -11.70
CA ALA A 567 -35.63 -5.74 -11.20
C ALA A 567 -36.71 -5.24 -12.18
N ARG A 568 -36.48 -4.11 -12.85
CA ARG A 568 -37.40 -3.57 -13.87
C ARG A 568 -37.53 -4.48 -15.09
N PHE A 569 -36.45 -5.18 -15.44
CA PHE A 569 -36.40 -6.17 -16.51
C PHE A 569 -36.86 -7.57 -16.09
N GLY A 570 -37.15 -7.78 -14.80
CA GLY A 570 -37.51 -9.10 -14.26
C GLY A 570 -36.29 -10.02 -14.05
N GLU A 571 -35.09 -9.45 -14.01
CA GLU A 571 -33.81 -10.12 -13.86
C GLU A 571 -33.22 -9.91 -12.45
N GLN A 572 -32.19 -10.69 -12.09
CA GLN A 572 -31.53 -10.59 -10.78
C GLN A 572 -30.24 -9.75 -10.83
N SER A 573 -29.91 -9.12 -9.71
CA SER A 573 -28.62 -8.45 -9.46
C SER A 573 -27.86 -9.23 -8.39
N TYR A 574 -26.57 -9.48 -8.62
CA TYR A 574 -25.70 -10.23 -7.71
C TYR A 574 -24.57 -9.33 -7.22
N GLU A 575 -24.51 -9.12 -5.90
CA GLU A 575 -23.46 -8.32 -5.25
C GLU A 575 -22.28 -9.21 -4.81
N VAL A 576 -21.06 -8.81 -5.16
CA VAL A 576 -19.81 -9.52 -4.80
C VAL A 576 -18.75 -8.60 -4.16
N PRO A 577 -17.70 -9.15 -3.52
CA PRO A 577 -16.55 -8.37 -3.03
C PRO A 577 -15.86 -7.54 -4.13
N VAL A 578 -15.05 -6.55 -3.75
CA VAL A 578 -14.27 -5.77 -4.72
C VAL A 578 -13.16 -6.63 -5.32
N GLY A 579 -13.05 -6.60 -6.65
CA GLY A 579 -12.05 -7.32 -7.42
C GLY A 579 -12.70 -8.12 -8.54
N PHE A 580 -12.26 -7.89 -9.78
CA PHE A 580 -12.92 -8.41 -10.97
C PHE A 580 -12.98 -9.94 -11.04
N LYS A 581 -12.08 -10.65 -10.34
CA LYS A 581 -12.14 -12.11 -10.18
C LYS A 581 -13.47 -12.60 -9.58
N HIS A 582 -14.06 -11.85 -8.65
CA HIS A 582 -15.36 -12.20 -8.07
C HIS A 582 -16.52 -11.91 -9.03
N ILE A 583 -16.41 -10.85 -9.84
CA ILE A 583 -17.38 -10.54 -10.91
C ILE A 583 -17.40 -11.68 -11.93
N ALA A 584 -16.24 -12.05 -12.47
CA ALA A 584 -16.14 -13.11 -13.46
C ALA A 584 -16.67 -14.46 -12.93
N ALA A 585 -16.30 -14.84 -11.70
CA ALA A 585 -16.79 -16.08 -11.09
C ALA A 585 -18.31 -16.10 -10.94
N ALA A 586 -18.92 -15.04 -10.42
CA ALA A 586 -20.37 -14.96 -10.24
C ALA A 586 -21.12 -14.84 -11.58
N MET A 587 -20.53 -14.23 -12.60
CA MET A 587 -21.12 -14.22 -13.94
C MET A 587 -21.25 -15.62 -14.53
N VAL A 588 -20.21 -16.44 -14.36
CA VAL A 588 -20.23 -17.85 -14.80
C VAL A 588 -21.22 -18.66 -13.97
N GLU A 589 -21.25 -18.47 -12.65
CA GLU A 589 -22.15 -19.19 -11.74
C GLU A 589 -23.64 -18.92 -12.06
N HIS A 590 -23.98 -17.67 -12.36
CA HIS A 590 -25.37 -17.24 -12.52
C HIS A 590 -25.79 -17.04 -13.97
N ASP A 591 -24.94 -17.38 -14.94
CA ASP A 591 -25.13 -17.08 -16.37
C ASP A 591 -25.54 -15.61 -16.61
N ALA A 592 -24.91 -14.70 -15.87
CA ALA A 592 -25.28 -13.29 -15.88
C ALA A 592 -24.86 -12.62 -17.19
N LEU A 593 -25.68 -11.68 -17.67
CA LEU A 593 -25.50 -11.00 -18.94
C LEU A 593 -24.34 -10.00 -18.89
N LEU A 594 -24.24 -9.23 -17.81
CA LEU A 594 -23.24 -8.17 -17.63
C LEU A 594 -22.57 -8.31 -16.26
N GLY A 595 -21.27 -8.06 -16.20
CA GLY A 595 -20.53 -7.87 -14.97
C GLY A 595 -19.74 -6.56 -15.02
N GLY A 596 -19.75 -5.80 -13.93
CA GLY A 596 -19.09 -4.50 -13.89
C GLY A 596 -18.64 -4.03 -12.52
N GLU A 597 -17.68 -3.12 -12.52
CA GLU A 597 -17.22 -2.43 -11.32
C GLU A 597 -17.13 -0.92 -11.56
N SER A 598 -17.47 -0.13 -10.54
CA SER A 598 -17.42 1.35 -10.55
C SER A 598 -16.05 1.94 -10.92
N SER A 599 -14.98 1.13 -10.92
CA SER A 599 -13.62 1.55 -11.26
C SER A 599 -13.30 1.68 -12.76
N GLY A 600 -14.26 1.35 -13.64
CA GLY A 600 -14.14 1.53 -15.10
C GLY A 600 -14.12 0.23 -15.91
N GLY A 601 -14.30 -0.93 -15.26
CA GLY A 601 -14.16 -2.25 -15.88
C GLY A 601 -15.48 -2.98 -16.04
N LEU A 602 -15.68 -3.63 -17.19
CA LEU A 602 -16.85 -4.46 -17.46
C LEU A 602 -16.51 -5.66 -18.35
N THR A 603 -17.38 -6.68 -18.31
CA THR A 603 -17.42 -7.79 -19.26
C THR A 603 -18.86 -8.23 -19.54
N VAL A 604 -19.08 -8.86 -20.69
CA VAL A 604 -20.38 -9.29 -21.18
C VAL A 604 -20.33 -10.80 -21.45
N ARG A 605 -21.42 -11.51 -21.17
CA ARG A 605 -21.52 -12.94 -21.42
C ARG A 605 -21.14 -13.30 -22.86
N GLY A 606 -20.36 -14.37 -23.01
CA GLY A 606 -19.88 -14.86 -24.30
C GLY A 606 -18.60 -14.18 -24.78
N HIS A 607 -18.07 -13.21 -24.03
CA HIS A 607 -16.73 -12.64 -24.23
C HIS A 607 -15.71 -13.21 -23.23
N ILE A 608 -14.56 -12.56 -23.06
CA ILE A 608 -13.53 -12.97 -22.10
C ILE A 608 -13.98 -12.88 -20.63
N LEU A 609 -13.38 -13.73 -19.77
CA LEU A 609 -13.57 -13.70 -18.31
C LEU A 609 -12.69 -12.65 -17.61
N GLY A 610 -12.58 -11.47 -18.22
CA GLY A 610 -11.76 -10.35 -17.78
C GLY A 610 -12.36 -9.03 -18.27
N LYS A 611 -11.81 -7.91 -17.81
CA LYS A 611 -12.27 -6.60 -18.26
C LYS A 611 -11.72 -6.31 -19.65
N ASP A 612 -12.54 -5.69 -20.49
CA ASP A 612 -12.15 -5.30 -21.84
C ASP A 612 -12.66 -3.90 -22.20
N GLY A 613 -11.77 -2.90 -22.10
CA GLY A 613 -12.06 -1.52 -22.49
C GLY A 613 -12.25 -1.34 -23.99
N ILE A 614 -11.60 -2.19 -24.81
CA ILE A 614 -11.66 -2.11 -26.27
C ILE A 614 -13.00 -2.65 -26.77
N PHE A 615 -13.42 -3.81 -26.28
CA PHE A 615 -14.75 -4.36 -26.56
C PHE A 615 -15.85 -3.40 -26.07
N ALA A 616 -15.71 -2.87 -24.85
CA ALA A 616 -16.66 -1.89 -24.32
C ALA A 616 -16.77 -0.64 -25.21
N CYS A 617 -15.64 -0.12 -25.72
CA CYS A 617 -15.62 1.01 -26.65
C CYS A 617 -16.38 0.68 -27.94
N ALA A 618 -16.09 -0.47 -28.55
CA ALA A 618 -16.79 -0.91 -29.76
C ALA A 618 -18.30 -1.08 -29.54
N LEU A 619 -18.69 -1.63 -28.38
CA LEU A 619 -20.09 -1.83 -28.01
C LEU A 619 -20.83 -0.50 -27.79
N VAL A 620 -20.19 0.52 -27.20
CA VAL A 620 -20.79 1.86 -27.07
C VAL A 620 -20.98 2.50 -28.44
N VAL A 621 -20.02 2.36 -29.36
CA VAL A 621 -20.17 2.85 -30.73
C VAL A 621 -21.31 2.13 -31.46
N GLU A 622 -21.44 0.82 -31.30
CA GLU A 622 -22.59 0.03 -31.78
C GLU A 622 -23.91 0.55 -31.19
N MET A 623 -23.93 0.86 -29.90
CA MET A 623 -25.11 1.37 -29.20
C MET A 623 -25.62 2.68 -29.80
N LEU A 624 -24.74 3.65 -30.08
CA LEU A 624 -25.11 4.88 -30.80
C LEU A 624 -25.66 4.55 -32.19
N ALA A 625 -24.97 3.67 -32.92
CA ALA A 625 -25.32 3.35 -34.31
C ALA A 625 -26.67 2.63 -34.44
N ARG A 626 -26.96 1.67 -33.54
CA ARG A 626 -28.19 0.88 -33.54
C ARG A 626 -29.41 1.67 -33.07
N THR A 627 -29.22 2.55 -32.10
CA THR A 627 -30.32 3.34 -31.53
C THR A 627 -30.58 4.62 -32.33
N GLY A 628 -29.57 5.16 -33.00
CA GLY A 628 -29.61 6.49 -33.61
C GLY A 628 -29.74 7.62 -32.57
N LYS A 629 -29.47 7.33 -31.30
CA LYS A 629 -29.60 8.27 -30.17
C LYS A 629 -28.24 8.71 -29.67
N HIS A 630 -28.21 9.90 -29.10
CA HIS A 630 -27.08 10.40 -28.34
C HIS A 630 -27.01 9.74 -26.95
N ILE A 631 -25.83 9.75 -26.33
CA ILE A 631 -25.62 9.18 -24.99
C ILE A 631 -26.51 9.89 -23.96
N SER A 632 -26.62 11.22 -24.05
CA SER A 632 -27.49 12.01 -23.17
C SER A 632 -28.95 11.54 -23.18
N GLN A 633 -29.48 11.22 -24.36
CA GLN A 633 -30.86 10.78 -24.55
C GLN A 633 -31.08 9.38 -23.96
N MET A 634 -30.16 8.46 -24.23
CA MET A 634 -30.22 7.11 -23.67
C MET A 634 -30.07 7.12 -22.14
N GLN A 635 -29.26 8.03 -21.60
CA GLN A 635 -29.11 8.19 -20.15
C GLN A 635 -30.40 8.68 -19.50
N GLU A 636 -31.09 9.64 -20.11
CA GLU A 636 -32.41 10.08 -19.64
C GLU A 636 -33.44 8.94 -19.68
N GLU A 637 -33.42 8.09 -20.72
CA GLU A 637 -34.29 6.92 -20.80
C GLU A 637 -34.04 5.93 -19.66
N VAL A 638 -32.78 5.63 -19.37
CA VAL A 638 -32.41 4.75 -18.26
C VAL A 638 -32.83 5.38 -16.92
N TRP A 639 -32.57 6.67 -16.69
CA TRP A 639 -33.01 7.34 -15.46
C TRP A 639 -34.52 7.40 -15.30
N ASN A 640 -35.29 7.48 -16.39
CA ASN A 640 -36.75 7.38 -16.32
C ASN A 640 -37.22 5.99 -15.85
N LEU A 641 -36.42 4.95 -16.06
CA LEU A 641 -36.70 3.59 -15.57
C LEU A 641 -36.24 3.38 -14.13
N THR A 642 -35.09 3.93 -13.75
CA THR A 642 -34.43 3.63 -12.47
C THR A 642 -34.60 4.71 -11.39
N GLY A 643 -35.05 5.90 -11.78
CA GLY A 643 -34.81 7.12 -11.01
C GLY A 643 -33.32 7.48 -11.00
N ARG A 644 -32.92 8.31 -10.03
CA ARG A 644 -31.53 8.75 -9.86
C ARG A 644 -31.01 8.42 -8.47
N LEU A 645 -29.72 8.16 -8.42
CA LEU A 645 -28.91 8.12 -7.20
C LEU A 645 -27.66 8.99 -7.43
N TYR A 646 -27.08 9.48 -6.35
CA TYR A 646 -25.97 10.42 -6.33
C TYR A 646 -24.87 9.86 -5.45
N THR A 647 -23.66 9.81 -5.99
CA THR A 647 -22.50 9.24 -5.30
C THR A 647 -21.57 10.31 -4.78
N ALA A 648 -20.93 10.07 -3.63
CA ALA A 648 -19.76 10.82 -3.17
C ALA A 648 -18.67 9.84 -2.73
N GLU A 649 -17.41 10.18 -3.02
CA GLU A 649 -16.24 9.38 -2.64
C GLU A 649 -15.15 10.28 -2.05
N GLU A 650 -14.50 9.79 -0.99
CA GLU A 650 -13.37 10.42 -0.33
C GLU A 650 -12.31 9.36 -0.02
N ASN A 651 -11.04 9.72 -0.18
CA ASN A 651 -9.91 8.84 0.12
C ASN A 651 -9.11 9.41 1.30
N LEU A 652 -9.06 8.67 2.40
CA LEU A 652 -8.21 8.99 3.55
C LEU A 652 -6.90 8.20 3.46
N PRO A 653 -5.73 8.78 3.77
CA PRO A 653 -4.51 8.00 3.96
C PRO A 653 -4.73 6.91 5.01
N ALA A 654 -4.47 5.66 4.68
CA ALA A 654 -4.62 4.53 5.61
C ALA A 654 -3.29 4.19 6.25
N THR A 655 -3.31 4.10 7.57
CA THR A 655 -2.18 3.63 8.38
C THR A 655 -2.37 2.18 8.79
N PRO A 656 -1.29 1.48 9.19
CA PRO A 656 -1.40 0.15 9.81
C PRO A 656 -2.33 0.14 11.04
N ASP A 657 -2.31 1.20 11.86
CA ASP A 657 -3.14 1.28 13.06
C ASP A 657 -4.62 1.50 12.73
N MET A 658 -4.94 2.30 11.71
CA MET A 658 -6.32 2.45 11.21
C MET A 658 -6.91 1.10 10.81
N ARG A 659 -6.11 0.22 10.17
CA ARG A 659 -6.55 -1.13 9.76
C ARG A 659 -6.91 -2.03 10.94
N VAL A 660 -6.51 -1.68 12.16
CA VAL A 660 -6.88 -2.39 13.39
C VAL A 660 -8.02 -1.67 14.11
N ILE A 661 -7.88 -0.37 14.36
CA ILE A 661 -8.79 0.43 15.19
C ILE A 661 -10.16 0.60 14.53
N ILE A 662 -10.21 0.93 13.25
CA ILE A 662 -11.47 1.22 12.56
C ILE A 662 -12.36 -0.03 12.48
N PRO A 663 -11.87 -1.20 12.04
CA PRO A 663 -12.67 -2.43 12.05
C PRO A 663 -13.08 -2.90 13.44
N GLN A 664 -12.28 -2.61 14.48
CA GLN A 664 -12.65 -2.91 15.86
C GLN A 664 -13.81 -2.02 16.30
N ARG A 665 -13.67 -0.69 16.17
CA ARG A 665 -14.71 0.27 16.54
C ARG A 665 -16.02 -0.01 15.81
N LEU A 666 -15.97 -0.34 14.52
CA LEU A 666 -17.17 -0.65 13.74
C LEU A 666 -17.85 -1.96 14.17
N ARG A 667 -17.11 -2.92 14.72
CA ARG A 667 -17.70 -4.16 15.29
C ARG A 667 -18.31 -3.92 16.66
N GLU A 668 -17.73 -3.02 17.45
CA GLU A 668 -18.23 -2.64 18.78
C GLU A 668 -19.39 -1.64 18.70
N SER A 669 -19.48 -0.86 17.61
CA SER A 669 -20.54 0.10 17.37
C SER A 669 -21.80 -0.58 16.84
N SER A 670 -22.90 -0.54 17.59
CA SER A 670 -24.23 -0.87 17.06
C SER A 670 -24.76 0.29 16.22
N ILE A 671 -24.31 0.38 14.96
CA ILE A 671 -24.72 1.46 14.04
C ILE A 671 -26.17 1.23 13.64
N THR A 672 -27.08 1.96 14.30
CA THR A 672 -28.51 1.95 13.99
C THR A 672 -28.93 3.13 13.12
N HIS A 673 -28.12 4.19 13.06
CA HIS A 673 -28.39 5.41 12.29
C HIS A 673 -27.09 6.01 11.72
N ILE A 674 -27.19 6.65 10.55
CA ILE A 674 -26.21 7.61 10.02
C ILE A 674 -26.88 8.98 9.99
N GLY A 675 -26.50 9.88 10.91
CA GLY A 675 -27.21 11.14 11.10
C GLY A 675 -28.71 10.88 11.39
N PRO A 676 -29.65 11.48 10.63
CA PRO A 676 -31.08 11.24 10.78
C PRO A 676 -31.59 9.95 10.11
N TYR A 677 -30.73 9.21 9.39
CA TYR A 677 -31.15 8.12 8.52
C TYR A 677 -31.06 6.75 9.22
N PRO A 678 -32.14 5.97 9.27
CA PRO A 678 -32.14 4.64 9.89
C PRO A 678 -31.35 3.63 9.03
N VAL A 679 -30.60 2.76 9.71
CA VAL A 679 -29.85 1.66 9.10
C VAL A 679 -30.73 0.43 8.97
N VAL A 680 -30.81 -0.10 7.75
CA VAL A 680 -31.56 -1.31 7.41
C VAL A 680 -30.70 -2.54 7.69
N GLN A 681 -29.44 -2.52 7.26
CA GLN A 681 -28.52 -3.65 7.41
C GLN A 681 -27.07 -3.18 7.36
N VAL A 682 -26.18 -3.88 8.06
CA VAL A 682 -24.73 -3.73 7.93
C VAL A 682 -24.15 -5.01 7.34
N SER A 683 -23.40 -4.88 6.25
CA SER A 683 -22.67 -5.97 5.60
C SER A 683 -21.18 -5.82 5.85
N TYR A 684 -20.54 -6.93 6.23
CA TYR A 684 -19.10 -7.04 6.50
C TYR A 684 -18.37 -7.84 5.40
N LEU A 685 -18.98 -7.96 4.21
CA LEU A 685 -18.51 -8.82 3.14
C LEU A 685 -17.08 -8.46 2.66
N ASP A 686 -16.82 -7.18 2.42
CA ASP A 686 -15.50 -6.64 2.09
C ASP A 686 -15.46 -5.14 2.45
N GLY A 687 -14.83 -4.84 3.58
CA GLY A 687 -15.05 -3.57 4.28
C GLY A 687 -16.39 -3.59 5.03
N ILE A 688 -16.97 -2.42 5.25
CA ILE A 688 -18.22 -2.26 6.02
C ILE A 688 -19.18 -1.41 5.21
N LYS A 689 -20.23 -2.06 4.70
CA LYS A 689 -21.29 -1.44 3.93
C LYS A 689 -22.54 -1.30 4.81
N ILE A 690 -23.01 -0.08 4.97
CA ILE A 690 -24.19 0.28 5.73
C ILE A 690 -25.30 0.58 4.72
N LEU A 691 -26.33 -0.26 4.72
CA LEU A 691 -27.51 -0.15 3.88
C LEU A 691 -28.58 0.67 4.62
N LEU A 692 -29.16 1.63 3.93
CA LEU A 692 -30.19 2.55 4.41
C LEU A 692 -31.46 2.36 3.55
N GLU A 693 -32.56 2.98 3.95
CA GLU A 693 -33.80 2.99 3.16
C GLU A 693 -33.60 3.64 1.77
N ASN A 694 -34.49 3.32 0.82
CA ASN A 694 -34.47 3.78 -0.58
C ASN A 694 -33.20 3.42 -1.37
N ASP A 695 -32.61 2.25 -1.09
CA ASP A 695 -31.39 1.75 -1.75
C ASP A 695 -30.18 2.67 -1.56
N ASN A 696 -30.20 3.51 -0.52
CA ASN A 696 -29.08 4.37 -0.17
C ASN A 696 -28.05 3.56 0.62
N TRP A 697 -26.77 3.87 0.49
CA TRP A 697 -25.72 3.15 1.22
C TRP A 697 -24.47 3.98 1.49
N ALA A 698 -23.71 3.54 2.47
CA ALA A 698 -22.40 4.08 2.84
C ALA A 698 -21.39 2.93 3.00
N LEU A 699 -20.16 3.10 2.55
CA LEU A 699 -19.12 2.08 2.52
C LEU A 699 -17.80 2.63 3.05
N LEU A 700 -17.19 1.84 3.93
CA LEU A 700 -15.89 2.05 4.53
C LEU A 700 -14.98 0.86 4.17
N ARG A 701 -13.97 1.07 3.33
CA ARG A 701 -13.14 -0.05 2.83
C ARG A 701 -11.67 0.33 2.65
N PHE A 702 -10.77 -0.43 3.28
CA PHE A 702 -9.33 -0.27 3.03
C PHE A 702 -8.96 -0.73 1.62
N SER A 703 -8.18 0.08 0.90
CA SER A 703 -7.63 -0.32 -0.39
C SER A 703 -6.62 -1.46 -0.22
N GLY A 704 -6.67 -2.42 -1.14
CA GLY A 704 -5.74 -3.55 -1.20
C GLY A 704 -4.45 -3.24 -1.98
N THR A 705 -4.46 -2.20 -2.82
CA THR A 705 -3.34 -1.83 -3.70
C THR A 705 -2.67 -0.52 -3.29
N GLU A 706 -3.35 0.29 -2.49
CA GLU A 706 -2.88 1.61 -2.09
C GLU A 706 -3.04 1.78 -0.58
N PRO A 707 -2.19 2.57 0.09
CA PRO A 707 -2.31 2.86 1.51
C PRO A 707 -3.40 3.91 1.75
N VAL A 708 -4.64 3.62 1.33
CA VAL A 708 -5.81 4.50 1.52
C VAL A 708 -7.02 3.73 2.08
N LEU A 709 -7.87 4.44 2.81
CA LEU A 709 -9.18 4.04 3.26
C LEU A 709 -10.20 4.76 2.39
N ARG A 710 -10.97 4.00 1.62
CA ARG A 710 -11.99 4.51 0.71
C ARG A 710 -13.30 4.67 1.46
N LEU A 711 -13.86 5.87 1.39
CA LEU A 711 -15.20 6.20 1.86
C LEU A 711 -16.06 6.43 0.61
N MET A 712 -17.13 5.66 0.46
CA MET A 712 -18.01 5.76 -0.72
C MET A 712 -19.46 5.75 -0.26
N VAL A 713 -20.29 6.59 -0.83
CA VAL A 713 -21.72 6.65 -0.50
C VAL A 713 -22.55 6.81 -1.76
N GLU A 714 -23.81 6.41 -1.68
CA GLU A 714 -24.82 6.62 -2.70
C GLU A 714 -26.15 6.97 -2.05
N ALA A 715 -26.82 8.00 -2.55
CA ALA A 715 -28.08 8.47 -2.01
C ALA A 715 -29.06 9.02 -3.06
N ASP A 716 -30.34 9.04 -2.73
CA ASP A 716 -31.44 9.60 -3.53
C ASP A 716 -31.39 11.13 -3.74
N THR A 717 -30.54 11.85 -2.99
CA THR A 717 -30.29 13.28 -3.20
C THR A 717 -28.81 13.64 -3.01
N PRO A 718 -28.30 14.70 -3.67
CA PRO A 718 -26.93 15.17 -3.46
C PRO A 718 -26.64 15.60 -2.02
N ALA A 719 -27.61 16.24 -1.36
CA ALA A 719 -27.48 16.70 0.02
C ALA A 719 -27.31 15.52 0.98
N LYS A 720 -28.13 14.47 0.82
CA LYS A 720 -28.02 13.24 1.61
C LYS A 720 -26.68 12.54 1.36
N ALA A 721 -26.23 12.42 0.10
CA ALA A 721 -24.91 11.85 -0.19
C ALA A 721 -23.79 12.61 0.55
N GLN A 722 -23.85 13.95 0.56
CA GLN A 722 -22.88 14.76 1.29
C GLN A 722 -22.95 14.54 2.82
N GLU A 723 -24.16 14.45 3.39
CA GLU A 723 -24.32 14.16 4.82
C GLU A 723 -23.77 12.77 5.20
N LEU A 724 -23.96 11.76 4.35
CA LEU A 724 -23.44 10.41 4.58
C LEU A 724 -21.91 10.38 4.54
N ILE A 725 -21.28 11.04 3.56
CA ILE A 725 -19.81 11.05 3.44
C ILE A 725 -19.16 11.83 4.60
N ASP A 726 -19.77 12.94 5.02
CA ASP A 726 -19.29 13.73 6.15
C ASP A 726 -19.40 12.96 7.47
N TRP A 727 -20.48 12.19 7.65
CA TRP A 727 -20.61 11.29 8.80
C TRP A 727 -19.51 10.22 8.82
N LEU A 728 -19.21 9.58 7.68
CA LEU A 728 -18.12 8.59 7.59
C LEU A 728 -16.76 9.20 7.96
N LYS A 729 -16.48 10.43 7.51
CA LYS A 729 -15.25 11.16 7.84
C LYS A 729 -15.15 11.43 9.35
N GLN A 730 -16.23 11.90 9.96
CA GLN A 730 -16.28 12.13 11.41
C GLN A 730 -16.10 10.84 12.20
N PHE A 731 -16.74 9.75 11.77
CA PHE A 731 -16.60 8.44 12.40
C PHE A 731 -15.14 7.93 12.38
N CYS A 732 -14.42 8.18 11.29
CA CYS A 732 -13.00 7.81 11.16
C CYS A 732 -12.06 8.70 11.99
N ALA A 733 -12.46 9.93 12.30
CA ALA A 733 -11.63 10.93 12.99
C ALA A 733 -11.74 10.89 14.52
N GLN A 734 -12.81 10.30 15.06
CA GLN A 734 -12.93 9.95 16.48
C GLN A 734 -11.91 8.87 16.85
#